data_AF-A0A7J9KKF2-F1
#
_entry.id   AF-A0A7J9KKF2-F1
#
_cell.length_a   1.000
_cell.length_b   1.000
_cell.length_c   1.000
_cell.angle_alpha   90.00
_cell.angle_beta   90.00
_cell.angle_gamma   90.00
#
_symmetry.space_group_name_H-M   'P 1'
#
loop_
_entity.id
_entity.type
_entity.pdbx_description
1 polymer ?
#
loop_
_entity_poly.entity_id
_entity_poly.type
_entity_poly.pdbx_seq_one_letter_code
_entity_poly.pdbx_strand_id
1 'polypeptide(L)'
;MLLGPQGEWILSGRDGVDDSKIHRLYMYTIKCVNNGSSKDPFLTKVSDFAVLFGKELDAEVLSMSVDLFIVRAMITKASLVFRGSIDITESQMASLKNFHVRLMSIVLDVDVDPATTPWDPAKAYLFVPVVGDKFVDPIKEVDWDLVDNIITTNAWSNPLQRARPDVFLGTNERTLGGDRREYGFGKLRHGLAFGHKPHPTYGIRGAVAPFDVVKATGVVPSRDTIEVQGDWTKVNLIMADGVARAEDLVGRIITAAHSGKRFYVDRICDDMSAETSFPRKEGYLGPVEYSSYADYYKLKYGVELSCKQQALIRGRGVSYCKNLLSPRFEHSEGESEEALDKTYYVFLPPELCFVHPLPGSLVRGAQRLPSIMRRVESMLLAIQLKHIIQFPVPASKILEALTAASCQETFCYERAELLGDAYLKWVVSRFLFLKYPQKHEGQLTRMRQQMVSNMVLYQYALNKGLQSYIQADRFAPSRWAAPGVLPVFDEDTKDSDTSLFDQEHATADVLPAKVHGDGFEDEDMEDGEIESDSSSYRVLSSKTLADVVEALIGVYYVEGGKHAANHLMKWIGIQVESDPDEMDSIVKPSNVPESILRSVNFEALEGALKIEFKNRALLVEAITHASRPSSGVSCYQRLEFVGDAVLDHLITRHLFFTYTNLPPGRLTDLRAAAVNNENFARVAVKHLLHVHLRHGSSALEKQIRDFVKEVQDELLKPGFNSFGLGDCKAPKVLGDIVESIAGAIFLDSGRDTAVVWRVFQPLLHPMVTPETLPMHPVRELQERCQQQAEGLEYKASRSGNLATVEVFIDGVQVGVAQNPQKKMAQKLAARNALAVLKEKETAEAKENCEENGKKKKNGNQTFTRQTLNDICLRRNWPMPFYRCVNEGGPAHAKRFTFAVKVNTTDRGWTDECIGEPMPSVKKAKDSAAVLLLELLNKWYS
;
A
#
# COMPACT_ATOMS: atom_id res chain seq x y z
N MET A 1 -13.62 -11.56 -19.02
CA MET A 1 -14.32 -11.03 -20.21
C MET A 1 -15.28 -9.93 -19.74
N LEU A 2 -14.88 -8.67 -19.81
CA LEU A 2 -15.68 -7.56 -19.29
C LEU A 2 -16.69 -6.99 -20.31
N LEU A 3 -16.49 -7.27 -21.61
CA LEU A 3 -17.34 -6.72 -22.70
C LEU A 3 -17.88 -7.76 -23.71
N GLY A 4 -17.51 -9.04 -23.63
CA GLY A 4 -18.06 -10.10 -24.51
C GLY A 4 -18.01 -9.76 -26.02
N PRO A 5 -18.92 -10.31 -26.85
CA PRO A 5 -19.03 -10.00 -28.30
C PRO A 5 -19.47 -8.55 -28.60
N GLN A 6 -19.52 -7.66 -27.61
CA GLN A 6 -20.05 -6.30 -27.73
C GLN A 6 -18.93 -5.26 -27.92
N GLY A 7 -17.68 -5.69 -27.92
CA GLY A 7 -16.52 -4.89 -28.28
C GLY A 7 -16.15 -4.92 -29.76
N GLU A 8 -16.86 -5.68 -30.60
CA GLU A 8 -16.51 -5.87 -32.02
C GLU A 8 -16.46 -4.57 -32.84
N TRP A 9 -17.14 -3.50 -32.40
CA TRP A 9 -17.03 -2.18 -33.01
C TRP A 9 -15.60 -1.64 -33.01
N ILE A 10 -14.73 -2.08 -32.08
CA ILE A 10 -13.32 -1.68 -32.07
C ILE A 10 -12.51 -2.35 -33.21
N LEU A 11 -13.06 -3.37 -33.87
CA LEU A 11 -12.42 -4.04 -35.00
C LEU A 11 -12.76 -3.39 -36.36
N SER A 12 -13.78 -2.53 -36.44
CA SER A 12 -14.16 -1.87 -37.70
C SER A 12 -13.14 -0.83 -38.19
N GLY A 13 -13.14 -0.52 -39.49
CA GLY A 13 -12.24 0.49 -40.09
C GLY A 13 -10.80 0.02 -40.38
N ARG A 14 -10.53 -1.29 -40.46
CA ARG A 14 -9.24 -1.84 -40.94
C ARG A 14 -9.20 -2.12 -42.45
N ASP A 15 -10.31 -2.53 -43.04
CA ASP A 15 -10.37 -3.03 -44.43
C ASP A 15 -11.42 -2.26 -45.24
N GLY A 16 -10.99 -1.24 -46.00
CA GLY A 16 -11.85 -0.44 -46.89
C GLY A 16 -12.86 0.45 -46.13
N VAL A 17 -12.72 1.77 -46.24
CA VAL A 17 -13.63 2.72 -45.57
C VAL A 17 -14.99 2.69 -46.26
N ASP A 18 -15.99 2.06 -45.64
CA ASP A 18 -17.38 2.18 -46.05
C ASP A 18 -18.12 3.10 -45.08
N ASP A 19 -18.20 4.38 -45.44
CA ASP A 19 -18.88 5.41 -44.64
C ASP A 19 -20.40 5.16 -44.48
N SER A 20 -20.97 4.13 -45.12
CA SER A 20 -22.37 3.74 -44.92
C SER A 20 -22.64 3.09 -43.55
N LYS A 21 -21.61 2.58 -42.87
CA LYS A 21 -21.74 1.91 -41.58
C LYS A 21 -21.55 2.88 -40.41
N ILE A 22 -22.58 2.99 -39.58
CA ILE A 22 -22.62 3.88 -38.41
C ILE A 22 -22.57 3.05 -37.12
N HIS A 23 -21.70 3.44 -36.20
CA HIS A 23 -21.57 2.83 -34.88
C HIS A 23 -22.11 3.77 -33.80
N ARG A 24 -23.08 3.30 -33.02
CA ARG A 24 -23.61 4.01 -31.86
C ARG A 24 -22.78 3.73 -30.62
N LEU A 25 -22.15 4.75 -30.06
CA LEU A 25 -21.32 4.69 -28.85
C LEU A 25 -21.89 5.58 -27.74
N TYR A 26 -21.41 5.38 -26.51
CA TYR A 26 -21.82 6.13 -25.32
C TYR A 26 -20.65 6.94 -24.79
N MET A 27 -20.85 8.25 -24.62
CA MET A 27 -19.80 9.20 -24.23
C MET A 27 -19.88 9.56 -22.75
N TYR A 28 -18.74 9.47 -22.07
CA TYR A 28 -18.57 9.82 -20.66
C TYR A 28 -17.42 10.81 -20.48
N THR A 29 -17.72 12.02 -20.01
CA THR A 29 -16.66 13.00 -19.69
C THR A 29 -16.04 12.69 -18.33
N ILE A 30 -14.72 12.79 -18.24
CA ILE A 30 -13.97 12.61 -17.00
C ILE A 30 -13.92 13.94 -16.26
N LYS A 31 -14.72 14.08 -15.21
CA LYS A 31 -14.71 15.28 -14.37
C LYS A 31 -13.66 15.14 -13.27
N CYS A 32 -12.64 15.98 -13.32
CA CYS A 32 -11.61 16.09 -12.28
C CYS A 32 -11.85 17.34 -11.40
N VAL A 33 -11.99 17.15 -10.10
CA VAL A 33 -12.10 18.24 -9.11
C VAL A 33 -10.89 18.20 -8.19
N ASN A 34 -10.11 19.28 -8.18
CA ASN A 34 -8.90 19.38 -7.37
C ASN A 34 -9.26 19.86 -5.95
N ASN A 35 -8.88 19.09 -4.94
CA ASN A 35 -8.99 19.46 -3.53
C ASN A 35 -7.58 19.73 -2.99
N GLY A 36 -7.33 20.99 -2.60
CA GLY A 36 -6.02 21.45 -2.14
C GLY A 36 -5.40 22.51 -3.06
N SER A 37 -4.21 22.99 -2.72
CA SER A 37 -3.50 24.03 -3.49
C SER A 37 -2.08 23.57 -3.82
N SER A 38 -1.67 23.79 -5.06
CA SER A 38 -0.27 23.66 -5.47
C SER A 38 0.26 24.99 -5.99
N LYS A 39 1.53 25.28 -5.70
CA LYS A 39 2.26 26.42 -6.26
C LYS A 39 2.64 26.20 -7.73
N ASP A 40 2.49 24.96 -8.23
CA ASP A 40 2.84 24.59 -9.60
C ASP A 40 1.63 24.78 -10.56
N PRO A 41 1.67 25.81 -11.44
CA PRO A 41 0.57 26.09 -12.36
C PRO A 41 0.37 25.01 -13.44
N PHE A 42 1.36 24.14 -13.69
CA PHE A 42 1.23 23.08 -14.69
C PHE A 42 0.40 21.88 -14.18
N LEU A 43 0.23 21.72 -12.87
CA LEU A 43 -0.58 20.65 -12.29
C LEU A 43 -2.09 20.87 -12.45
N THR A 44 -2.51 22.14 -12.54
CA THR A 44 -3.93 22.52 -12.70
C THR A 44 -4.31 22.74 -14.16
N LYS A 45 -3.36 23.12 -15.03
CA LYS A 45 -3.57 23.25 -16.48
C LYS A 45 -3.47 21.90 -17.21
N VAL A 46 -4.57 21.15 -17.20
CA VAL A 46 -4.75 19.89 -17.92
C VAL A 46 -5.90 19.99 -18.91
N SER A 47 -5.82 19.24 -20.01
CA SER A 47 -6.94 19.10 -20.94
C SER A 47 -7.96 18.11 -20.39
N ASP A 48 -9.23 18.34 -20.69
CA ASP A 48 -10.31 17.43 -20.36
C ASP A 48 -10.42 16.30 -21.40
N PHE A 49 -10.94 15.16 -20.95
CA PHE A 49 -11.11 13.96 -21.77
C PHE A 49 -12.50 13.38 -21.61
N ALA A 50 -12.99 12.73 -22.66
CA ALA A 50 -14.09 11.80 -22.58
C ALA A 50 -13.64 10.38 -22.96
N VAL A 51 -14.41 9.40 -22.50
CA VAL A 51 -14.25 7.98 -22.81
C VAL A 51 -15.48 7.52 -23.57
N LEU A 52 -15.24 6.78 -24.66
CA LEU A 52 -16.28 6.18 -25.49
C LEU A 52 -16.37 4.68 -25.21
N PHE A 53 -17.59 4.20 -24.95
CA PHE A 53 -17.88 2.77 -24.76
C PHE A 53 -18.94 2.30 -25.77
N GLY A 54 -18.91 1.02 -26.13
CA GLY A 54 -19.96 0.41 -26.96
C GLY A 54 -21.30 0.20 -26.26
N LYS A 55 -21.34 0.31 -24.93
CA LYS A 55 -22.55 0.12 -24.10
C LYS A 55 -22.58 1.15 -22.98
N GLU A 56 -23.79 1.45 -22.53
CA GLU A 56 -24.00 2.21 -21.30
C GLU A 56 -23.39 1.50 -20.08
N LEU A 57 -22.56 2.22 -19.34
CA LEU A 57 -21.98 1.78 -18.07
C LEU A 57 -23.05 1.70 -16.98
N ASP A 58 -22.85 0.77 -16.05
CA ASP A 58 -23.73 0.63 -14.89
C ASP A 58 -23.75 1.90 -14.03
N ALA A 59 -24.91 2.21 -13.44
CA ALA A 59 -25.10 3.39 -12.59
C ALA A 59 -24.13 3.42 -11.39
N GLU A 60 -23.72 2.26 -10.86
CA GLU A 60 -22.76 2.20 -9.76
C GLU A 60 -21.36 2.67 -10.18
N VAL A 61 -20.96 2.44 -11.44
CA VAL A 61 -19.70 2.99 -11.99
C VAL A 61 -19.76 4.51 -12.06
N LEU A 62 -20.92 5.08 -12.42
CA LEU A 62 -21.11 6.53 -12.52
C LEU A 62 -21.20 7.20 -11.14
N SER A 63 -21.66 6.47 -10.12
CA SER A 63 -21.68 6.94 -8.73
C SER A 63 -20.30 6.94 -8.06
N MET A 64 -19.32 6.25 -8.65
CA MET A 64 -17.98 6.11 -8.09
C MET A 64 -17.16 7.40 -8.23
N SER A 65 -16.46 7.77 -7.16
CA SER A 65 -15.37 8.75 -7.19
C SER A 65 -14.01 8.08 -6.98
N VAL A 66 -13.03 8.47 -7.77
CA VAL A 66 -11.64 8.00 -7.67
C VAL A 66 -10.77 9.11 -7.13
N ASP A 67 -10.15 8.90 -5.98
CA ASP A 67 -9.18 9.83 -5.42
C ASP A 67 -7.81 9.58 -6.07
N LEU A 68 -7.29 10.61 -6.76
CA LEU A 68 -5.99 10.58 -7.41
C LEU A 68 -4.98 11.40 -6.59
N PHE A 69 -3.96 10.73 -6.08
CA PHE A 69 -2.88 11.30 -5.27
C PHE A 69 -1.78 11.85 -6.17
N ILE A 70 -1.94 13.09 -6.65
CA ILE A 70 -1.00 13.74 -7.58
C ILE A 70 0.23 14.27 -6.82
N VAL A 71 0.01 15.05 -5.76
CA VAL A 71 1.04 15.62 -4.88
C VAL A 71 0.53 15.66 -3.44
N ARG A 72 1.43 15.71 -2.44
CA ARG A 72 1.07 15.69 -1.00
C ARG A 72 0.01 16.73 -0.62
N ALA A 73 0.08 17.92 -1.21
CA ALA A 73 -0.82 19.03 -0.90
C ALA A 73 -2.11 19.08 -1.76
N MET A 74 -2.31 18.15 -2.70
CA MET A 74 -3.44 18.17 -3.62
C MET A 74 -3.90 16.77 -4.05
N ILE A 75 -5.16 16.46 -3.76
CA ILE A 75 -5.86 15.25 -4.19
C ILE A 75 -6.86 15.64 -5.28
N THR A 76 -6.88 14.91 -6.39
CA THR A 76 -7.86 15.15 -7.47
C THR A 76 -8.93 14.07 -7.44
N LYS A 77 -10.18 14.46 -7.25
CA LYS A 77 -11.32 13.54 -7.36
C LYS A 77 -11.77 13.42 -8.81
N ALA A 78 -11.65 12.24 -9.39
CA ALA A 78 -12.13 11.92 -10.73
C ALA A 78 -13.47 11.18 -10.68
N SER A 79 -14.38 11.51 -11.59
CA SER A 79 -15.68 10.83 -11.76
C SER A 79 -16.08 10.80 -13.23
N LEU A 80 -16.84 9.78 -13.63
CA LEU A 80 -17.39 9.67 -14.99
C LEU A 80 -18.79 10.29 -15.02
N VAL A 81 -19.01 11.19 -15.96
CA VAL A 81 -20.32 11.86 -16.16
C VAL A 81 -20.85 11.46 -17.53
N PHE A 82 -22.01 10.79 -17.54
CA PHE A 82 -22.68 10.42 -18.79
C PHE A 82 -23.16 11.67 -19.53
N ARG A 83 -22.87 11.75 -20.84
CA ARG A 83 -23.30 12.88 -21.70
C ARG A 83 -24.40 12.50 -22.67
N GLY A 84 -24.37 11.28 -23.18
CA GLY A 84 -25.33 10.79 -24.17
C GLY A 84 -24.72 9.75 -25.10
N SER A 85 -25.53 9.25 -26.03
CA SER A 85 -25.05 8.41 -27.13
C SER A 85 -24.67 9.26 -28.35
N ILE A 86 -23.60 8.88 -29.03
CA ILE A 86 -23.10 9.49 -30.27
C ILE A 86 -23.05 8.45 -31.38
N ASP A 87 -23.26 8.89 -32.61
CA ASP A 87 -23.17 8.06 -33.81
C ASP A 87 -21.88 8.43 -34.55
N ILE A 88 -21.01 7.45 -34.79
CA ILE A 88 -19.67 7.64 -35.39
C ILE A 88 -19.57 6.83 -36.69
N THR A 89 -19.07 7.46 -37.76
CA THR A 89 -18.76 6.80 -39.04
C THR A 89 -17.47 5.98 -38.98
N GLU A 90 -17.23 5.08 -39.94
CA GLU A 90 -15.97 4.32 -39.98
C GLU A 90 -14.73 5.22 -40.16
N SER A 91 -14.83 6.28 -40.97
CA SER A 91 -13.77 7.28 -41.14
C SER A 91 -13.44 7.99 -39.82
N GLN A 92 -14.46 8.47 -39.10
CA GLN A 92 -14.28 9.12 -37.78
C GLN A 92 -13.70 8.14 -36.75
N MET A 93 -14.15 6.88 -36.77
CA MET A 93 -13.62 5.83 -35.91
C MET A 93 -12.12 5.60 -36.14
N ALA A 94 -11.69 5.55 -37.41
CA ALA A 94 -10.28 5.41 -37.76
C ALA A 94 -9.43 6.60 -37.25
N SER A 95 -9.93 7.84 -37.40
CA SER A 95 -9.28 9.04 -36.86
C SER A 95 -9.13 8.99 -35.33
N LEU A 96 -10.18 8.61 -34.61
CA LEU A 96 -10.16 8.49 -33.15
C LEU A 96 -9.22 7.38 -32.66
N LYS A 97 -9.17 6.24 -33.36
CA LYS A 97 -8.23 5.14 -33.07
C LYS A 97 -6.78 5.60 -33.24
N ASN A 98 -6.50 6.31 -34.34
CA ASN A 98 -5.16 6.84 -34.60
C ASN A 98 -4.73 7.83 -33.51
N PHE A 99 -5.59 8.80 -33.19
CA PHE A 99 -5.36 9.74 -32.09
C PHE A 99 -5.12 9.02 -30.75
N HIS A 100 -5.97 8.04 -30.39
CA HIS A 100 -5.85 7.30 -29.13
C HIS A 100 -4.49 6.61 -29.02
N VAL A 101 -4.07 5.88 -30.06
CA VAL A 101 -2.78 5.17 -30.06
C VAL A 101 -1.61 6.14 -30.00
N ARG A 102 -1.66 7.26 -30.74
CA ARG A 102 -0.63 8.32 -30.68
C ARG A 102 -0.51 8.97 -29.31
N LEU A 103 -1.63 9.18 -28.61
CA LEU A 103 -1.61 9.72 -27.26
C LEU A 103 -1.06 8.71 -26.25
N MET A 104 -1.58 7.47 -26.28
CA MET A 104 -1.26 6.45 -25.28
C MET A 104 0.16 5.89 -25.45
N SER A 105 0.68 5.83 -26.68
CA SER A 105 2.09 5.47 -26.91
C SER A 105 3.04 6.39 -26.17
N ILE A 106 2.78 7.71 -26.19
CA ILE A 106 3.61 8.71 -25.50
C ILE A 106 3.37 8.68 -23.98
N VAL A 107 2.13 8.48 -23.52
CA VAL A 107 1.81 8.43 -22.07
C VAL A 107 2.42 7.21 -21.39
N LEU A 108 2.37 6.05 -22.06
CA LEU A 108 2.88 4.77 -21.55
C LEU A 108 4.34 4.52 -21.97
N ASP A 109 4.89 5.36 -22.85
CA ASP A 109 6.22 5.24 -23.44
C ASP A 109 6.45 3.87 -24.10
N VAL A 110 5.54 3.51 -25.01
CA VAL A 110 5.55 2.28 -25.83
C VAL A 110 5.48 2.67 -27.31
N ASP A 111 6.48 2.29 -28.11
CA ASP A 111 6.45 2.57 -29.55
C ASP A 111 5.50 1.61 -30.27
N VAL A 112 4.45 2.15 -30.89
CA VAL A 112 3.39 1.39 -31.58
C VAL A 112 2.91 2.21 -32.77
N ASP A 113 2.75 1.53 -33.91
CA ASP A 113 2.12 2.12 -35.09
C ASP A 113 0.59 1.94 -35.02
N PRO A 114 -0.20 3.03 -35.10
CA PRO A 114 -1.66 2.95 -35.13
C PRO A 114 -2.24 2.07 -36.25
N ALA A 115 -1.54 1.93 -37.37
CA ALA A 115 -2.04 1.14 -38.51
C ALA A 115 -1.94 -0.38 -38.28
N THR A 116 -0.95 -0.84 -37.50
CA THR A 116 -0.64 -2.27 -37.35
C THR A 116 -0.98 -2.82 -35.97
N THR A 117 -1.41 -1.96 -35.03
CA THR A 117 -1.65 -2.37 -33.65
C THR A 117 -2.84 -3.33 -33.50
N PRO A 118 -2.72 -4.41 -32.70
CA PRO A 118 -3.82 -5.32 -32.39
C PRO A 118 -4.88 -4.65 -31.49
N TRP A 119 -6.15 -4.89 -31.80
CA TRP A 119 -7.28 -4.43 -31.00
C TRP A 119 -7.95 -5.61 -30.29
N ASP A 120 -8.20 -5.47 -28.99
CA ASP A 120 -8.89 -6.48 -28.17
C ASP A 120 -10.33 -6.04 -27.87
N PRO A 121 -11.35 -6.75 -28.38
CA PRO A 121 -12.76 -6.49 -28.08
C PRO A 121 -13.08 -6.52 -26.57
N ALA A 122 -12.33 -7.28 -25.76
CA ALA A 122 -12.55 -7.33 -24.32
C ALA A 122 -12.20 -6.01 -23.61
N LYS A 123 -11.43 -5.13 -24.26
CA LYS A 123 -11.07 -3.78 -23.80
C LYS A 123 -11.51 -2.71 -24.82
N ALA A 124 -12.71 -2.81 -25.37
CA ALA A 124 -13.21 -1.83 -26.33
C ALA A 124 -13.64 -0.52 -25.67
N TYR A 125 -12.71 0.44 -25.55
CA TYR A 125 -12.97 1.84 -25.24
C TYR A 125 -11.96 2.77 -25.93
N LEU A 126 -12.33 4.04 -26.14
CA LEU A 126 -11.45 5.06 -26.73
C LEU A 126 -11.44 6.32 -25.88
N PHE A 127 -10.30 7.00 -25.87
CA PHE A 127 -10.14 8.31 -25.24
C PHE A 127 -10.20 9.38 -26.30
N VAL A 128 -11.01 10.40 -26.07
CA VAL A 128 -11.18 11.53 -26.98
C VAL A 128 -10.96 12.84 -26.24
N PRO A 129 -10.30 13.83 -26.86
CA PRO A 129 -10.15 15.15 -26.26
C PRO A 129 -11.49 15.88 -26.34
N VAL A 130 -11.81 16.68 -25.33
CA VAL A 130 -13.04 17.49 -25.32
C VAL A 130 -12.77 18.97 -25.17
N VAL A 131 -13.59 19.78 -25.83
CA VAL A 131 -13.61 21.24 -25.73
C VAL A 131 -14.33 21.63 -24.43
N GLY A 132 -13.87 22.68 -23.74
CA GLY A 132 -14.40 23.06 -22.41
C GLY A 132 -15.86 23.56 -22.41
N ASP A 133 -16.43 23.86 -23.57
CA ASP A 133 -17.80 24.36 -23.71
C ASP A 133 -18.82 23.21 -23.73
N LYS A 134 -19.90 23.36 -22.97
CA LYS A 134 -20.98 22.37 -22.94
C LYS A 134 -21.90 22.56 -24.14
N PHE A 135 -21.85 21.64 -25.09
CA PHE A 135 -22.77 21.62 -26.23
C PHE A 135 -24.03 20.79 -25.92
N VAL A 136 -25.11 21.06 -26.66
CA VAL A 136 -26.35 20.25 -26.57
C VAL A 136 -26.15 18.89 -27.23
N ASP A 137 -25.33 18.85 -28.27
CA ASP A 137 -24.98 17.65 -29.03
C ASP A 137 -23.61 17.12 -28.57
N PRO A 138 -23.53 15.92 -27.97
CA PRO A 138 -22.29 15.41 -27.40
C PRO A 138 -21.15 15.24 -28.43
N ILE A 139 -21.45 15.00 -29.70
CA ILE A 139 -20.40 14.85 -30.74
C ILE A 139 -19.62 16.14 -31.00
N LYS A 140 -20.24 17.30 -30.73
CA LYS A 140 -19.61 18.63 -30.86
C LYS A 140 -18.69 18.97 -29.69
N GLU A 141 -18.75 18.21 -28.60
CA GLU A 141 -17.81 18.35 -27.49
C GLU A 141 -16.45 17.75 -27.82
N VAL A 142 -16.37 16.84 -28.79
CA VAL A 142 -15.10 16.24 -29.22
C VAL A 142 -14.30 17.29 -30.00
N ASP A 143 -13.03 17.48 -29.61
CA ASP A 143 -12.10 18.40 -30.26
C ASP A 143 -11.53 17.77 -31.55
N TRP A 144 -12.33 17.79 -32.61
CA TRP A 144 -11.96 17.23 -33.93
C TRP A 144 -10.77 17.96 -34.55
N ASP A 145 -10.64 19.28 -34.34
CA ASP A 145 -9.51 20.06 -34.84
C ASP A 145 -8.20 19.56 -34.22
N LEU A 146 -8.18 19.30 -32.92
CA LEU A 146 -7.00 18.74 -32.26
C LEU A 146 -6.70 17.31 -32.74
N VAL A 147 -7.72 16.48 -32.92
CA VAL A 147 -7.58 15.12 -33.46
C VAL A 147 -6.95 15.16 -34.84
N ASP A 148 -7.51 15.95 -35.75
CA ASP A 148 -7.07 16.06 -37.14
C ASP A 148 -5.64 16.61 -37.24
N ASN A 149 -5.31 17.65 -36.45
CA ASN A 149 -3.96 18.21 -36.39
C ASN A 149 -2.92 17.18 -35.91
N ILE A 150 -3.28 16.30 -34.96
CA ILE A 150 -2.38 15.28 -34.44
C ILE A 150 -2.19 14.12 -35.42
N ILE A 151 -3.22 13.70 -36.14
CA ILE A 151 -3.11 12.56 -37.07
C ILE A 151 -2.45 12.94 -38.40
N THR A 152 -2.61 14.19 -38.86
CA THR A 152 -2.11 14.67 -40.16
C THR A 152 -0.68 15.24 -40.12
N THR A 153 -0.13 15.49 -38.94
CA THR A 153 1.21 16.08 -38.80
C THR A 153 2.32 15.15 -39.30
N ASN A 154 3.25 15.71 -40.07
CA ASN A 154 4.44 15.00 -40.55
C ASN A 154 5.47 14.74 -39.43
N ALA A 155 5.29 15.33 -38.24
CA ALA A 155 6.22 15.16 -37.11
C ALA A 155 6.40 13.69 -36.71
N TRP A 156 5.37 12.85 -36.84
CA TRP A 156 5.42 11.42 -36.53
C TRP A 156 6.30 10.58 -37.47
N SER A 157 6.73 11.15 -38.61
CA SER A 157 7.75 10.52 -39.46
C SER A 157 9.13 10.52 -38.81
N ASN A 158 9.38 11.45 -37.89
CA ASN A 158 10.62 11.54 -37.12
C ASN A 158 10.60 10.55 -35.94
N PRO A 159 11.53 9.59 -35.85
CA PRO A 159 11.61 8.65 -34.74
C PRO A 159 11.74 9.31 -33.35
N LEU A 160 12.36 10.49 -33.26
CA LEU A 160 12.48 11.26 -32.00
C LEU A 160 11.12 11.73 -31.45
N GLN A 161 10.12 11.85 -32.31
CA GLN A 161 8.76 12.25 -31.92
C GLN A 161 7.89 11.06 -31.52
N ARG A 162 8.35 9.83 -31.74
CA ARG A 162 7.66 8.60 -31.31
C ARG A 162 8.09 8.20 -29.90
N ALA A 163 7.29 7.38 -29.22
CA ALA A 163 7.63 6.83 -27.91
C ALA A 163 8.94 6.03 -27.96
N ARG A 164 9.72 6.00 -26.87
CA ARG A 164 11.08 5.38 -26.82
C ARG A 164 11.86 5.55 -28.13
N PRO A 165 12.29 6.78 -28.46
CA PRO A 165 12.98 6.97 -29.73
C PRO A 165 14.18 6.03 -29.77
N ASP A 166 14.24 5.15 -30.77
CA ASP A 166 15.35 4.23 -31.04
C ASP A 166 16.59 5.05 -31.43
N VAL A 167 17.12 5.80 -30.49
CA VAL A 167 18.40 6.46 -30.66
C VAL A 167 19.43 5.41 -30.28
N PHE A 168 19.76 4.56 -31.26
CA PHE A 168 21.00 3.79 -31.25
C PHE A 168 22.15 4.81 -31.30
N LEU A 169 22.48 5.41 -30.13
CA LEU A 169 23.52 6.42 -29.96
C LEU A 169 24.94 5.86 -30.20
N GLY A 170 25.09 4.64 -30.72
CA GLY A 170 26.36 3.93 -30.91
C GLY A 170 27.17 3.74 -29.62
N THR A 171 26.61 4.14 -28.48
CA THR A 171 27.21 4.08 -27.16
C THR A 171 26.29 3.23 -26.33
N ASN A 172 26.79 2.06 -25.91
CA ASN A 172 26.14 1.29 -24.86
C ASN A 172 26.12 2.17 -23.59
N GLU A 173 25.08 2.96 -23.38
CA GLU A 173 24.90 3.67 -22.09
C GLU A 173 24.82 2.67 -20.91
N ARG A 174 24.52 1.38 -21.19
CA ARG A 174 24.68 0.27 -20.23
C ARG A 174 26.13 0.11 -19.71
N THR A 175 27.16 0.54 -20.44
CA THR A 175 28.58 0.43 -20.03
C THR A 175 29.23 1.75 -19.61
N LEU A 176 28.62 2.90 -19.89
CA LEU A 176 29.17 4.23 -19.56
C LEU A 176 28.46 4.88 -18.36
N GLY A 177 28.51 4.21 -17.21
CA GLY A 177 28.57 4.82 -15.86
C GLY A 177 27.73 6.09 -15.56
N GLY A 178 26.52 6.20 -16.11
CA GLY A 178 25.55 7.23 -15.71
C GLY A 178 25.02 6.95 -14.31
N ASP A 179 24.88 8.01 -13.51
CA ASP A 179 24.57 8.02 -12.07
C ASP A 179 23.46 7.00 -11.69
N ARG A 180 23.84 5.93 -10.97
CA ARG A 180 23.01 4.80 -10.52
C ARG A 180 21.94 5.14 -9.46
N ARG A 181 21.58 6.42 -9.26
CA ARG A 181 20.76 6.82 -8.10
C ARG A 181 19.24 6.74 -8.27
N GLU A 182 18.72 6.34 -9.43
CA GLU A 182 17.26 6.20 -9.63
C GLU A 182 16.78 4.77 -9.91
N TYR A 183 17.67 3.78 -9.85
CA TYR A 183 17.29 2.36 -9.88
C TYR A 183 17.55 1.73 -8.50
N GLY A 184 16.55 1.82 -7.62
CA GLY A 184 16.57 1.16 -6.33
C GLY A 184 16.28 -0.35 -6.45
N PHE A 185 17.20 -1.13 -5.90
CA PHE A 185 17.04 -2.50 -5.38
C PHE A 185 16.94 -3.68 -6.37
N GLY A 186 18.07 -4.00 -7.00
CA GLY A 186 18.42 -5.39 -7.37
C GLY A 186 19.57 -5.88 -6.50
N LYS A 187 19.30 -6.82 -5.57
CA LYS A 187 20.31 -7.44 -4.69
C LYS A 187 21.36 -8.19 -5.53
N LEU A 188 22.63 -7.80 -5.41
CA LEU A 188 23.77 -8.62 -5.81
C LEU A 188 23.81 -9.90 -4.95
N ARG A 189 23.42 -11.06 -5.50
CA ARG A 189 23.85 -12.36 -4.97
C ARG A 189 25.14 -12.76 -5.66
N HIS A 190 26.19 -12.93 -4.86
CA HIS A 190 27.39 -13.66 -5.26
C HIS A 190 27.02 -15.14 -5.44
N GLY A 191 27.32 -15.69 -6.61
CA GLY A 191 27.31 -17.13 -6.88
C GLY A 191 28.48 -17.45 -7.80
N LEU A 192 29.44 -18.21 -7.31
CA LEU A 192 30.59 -18.71 -8.04
C LEU A 192 30.13 -19.51 -9.27
N ALA A 193 30.46 -19.03 -10.47
CA ALA A 193 30.54 -19.86 -11.67
C ALA A 193 31.93 -19.69 -12.27
N PHE A 194 32.67 -20.79 -12.27
CA PHE A 194 34.02 -20.90 -12.76
C PHE A 194 34.07 -20.68 -14.28
N GLY A 195 34.98 -19.81 -14.70
CA GLY A 195 35.61 -19.85 -16.02
C GLY A 195 34.87 -19.15 -17.15
N HIS A 196 35.04 -17.83 -17.30
CA HIS A 196 35.15 -17.14 -18.59
C HIS A 196 35.91 -15.81 -18.39
N LYS A 197 36.65 -15.38 -19.43
CA LYS A 197 37.77 -14.42 -19.48
C LYS A 197 37.51 -13.01 -18.88
N PRO A 198 38.57 -12.27 -18.45
CA PRO A 198 38.45 -10.98 -17.76
C PRO A 198 37.70 -9.90 -18.56
N HIS A 199 36.77 -9.27 -17.86
CA HIS A 199 35.96 -8.11 -18.22
C HIS A 199 36.83 -6.88 -18.58
N PRO A 200 36.53 -6.12 -19.66
CA PRO A 200 37.18 -4.84 -19.94
C PRO A 200 36.57 -3.75 -19.05
N THR A 201 36.74 -3.89 -17.73
CA THR A 201 36.41 -2.82 -16.78
C THR A 201 37.62 -1.90 -16.72
N TYR A 202 37.57 -0.83 -17.51
CA TYR A 202 38.30 0.44 -17.45
C TYR A 202 38.48 0.94 -18.89
N GLY A 203 37.42 1.51 -19.45
CA GLY A 203 37.57 2.40 -20.60
C GLY A 203 38.44 3.58 -20.19
N ILE A 204 39.50 3.83 -20.96
CA ILE A 204 40.42 4.96 -20.82
C ILE A 204 39.60 6.26 -20.79
N ARG A 205 39.66 7.01 -19.68
CA ARG A 205 39.20 8.41 -19.63
C ARG A 205 40.01 9.21 -20.65
N GLY A 206 39.34 9.69 -21.69
CA GLY A 206 39.97 10.49 -22.75
C GLY A 206 39.62 10.07 -24.18
N ALA A 207 38.85 9.00 -24.38
CA ALA A 207 38.33 8.67 -25.71
C ALA A 207 37.18 9.62 -26.09
N VAL A 208 37.49 10.66 -26.87
CA VAL A 208 36.49 11.38 -27.66
C VAL A 208 35.93 10.37 -28.66
N ALA A 209 34.66 9.99 -28.52
CA ALA A 209 34.00 9.21 -29.56
C ALA A 209 34.04 10.07 -30.84
N PRO A 210 34.66 9.62 -31.95
CA PRO A 210 34.72 10.38 -33.18
C PRO A 210 33.40 10.22 -33.92
N PHE A 211 32.29 10.63 -33.31
CA PHE A 211 30.97 10.54 -33.89
C PHE A 211 30.18 11.76 -33.48
N ASP A 212 29.85 12.57 -34.48
CA ASP A 212 28.94 13.71 -34.37
C ASP A 212 27.54 13.13 -34.13
N VAL A 213 27.16 13.00 -32.84
CA VAL A 213 25.90 12.39 -32.37
C VAL A 213 24.68 13.03 -33.04
N VAL A 214 24.83 14.27 -33.53
CA VAL A 214 23.79 15.01 -34.26
C VAL A 214 23.80 14.73 -35.77
N LYS A 215 24.94 14.36 -36.38
CA LYS A 215 25.01 13.91 -37.79
C LYS A 215 24.77 12.41 -37.99
N ALA A 216 24.90 11.59 -36.95
CA ALA A 216 24.90 10.13 -37.09
C ALA A 216 23.53 9.51 -37.46
N THR A 217 22.43 10.26 -37.54
CA THR A 217 21.10 9.66 -37.76
C THR A 217 20.32 10.18 -38.98
N GLY A 218 20.67 11.29 -39.63
CA GLY A 218 19.79 11.87 -40.66
C GLY A 218 18.39 12.24 -40.14
N VAL A 219 18.20 12.28 -38.82
CA VAL A 219 16.94 12.54 -38.11
C VAL A 219 16.75 14.04 -37.82
N VAL A 220 17.82 14.83 -37.95
CA VAL A 220 17.78 16.30 -37.91
C VAL A 220 17.80 16.83 -39.34
N PRO A 221 16.89 17.72 -39.75
CA PRO A 221 16.86 18.29 -41.10
C PRO A 221 18.21 18.95 -41.48
N SER A 222 18.63 18.82 -42.75
CA SER A 222 19.81 19.52 -43.25
C SER A 222 19.57 21.03 -43.23
N ARG A 223 20.44 21.77 -42.54
CA ARG A 223 20.33 23.21 -42.29
C ARG A 223 20.58 24.09 -43.53
N ASP A 224 20.86 23.51 -44.70
CA ASP A 224 21.26 24.21 -45.92
C ASP A 224 20.15 25.09 -46.55
N THR A 225 18.94 25.14 -45.96
CA THR A 225 17.78 25.89 -46.47
C THR A 225 17.33 27.07 -45.60
N ILE A 226 17.97 27.34 -44.46
CA ILE A 226 17.62 28.53 -43.66
C ILE A 226 18.59 29.66 -44.04
N GLU A 227 18.21 30.47 -45.03
CA GLU A 227 18.90 31.72 -45.34
C GLU A 227 18.83 32.65 -44.12
N VAL A 228 19.96 32.77 -43.40
CA VAL A 228 20.11 33.67 -42.27
C VAL A 228 20.25 35.11 -42.80
N GLN A 229 19.12 35.75 -43.12
CA GLN A 229 19.07 37.18 -43.38
C GLN A 229 17.87 37.82 -42.65
N GLY A 230 18.16 38.67 -41.65
CA GLY A 230 17.18 39.57 -41.04
C GLY A 230 17.43 39.80 -39.54
N ASP A 231 17.27 41.04 -39.09
CA ASP A 231 17.36 41.46 -37.68
C ASP A 231 16.46 40.59 -36.77
N TRP A 232 17.09 39.79 -35.90
CA TRP A 232 16.39 38.83 -35.06
C TRP A 232 15.86 39.49 -33.80
N THR A 233 14.56 39.74 -33.76
CA THR A 233 13.87 40.15 -32.52
C THR A 233 13.80 38.96 -31.55
N LYS A 234 13.92 39.21 -30.23
CA LYS A 234 13.78 38.23 -29.12
C LYS A 234 12.49 37.37 -29.16
N VAL A 235 11.57 37.63 -30.08
CA VAL A 235 10.23 37.03 -30.19
C VAL A 235 10.24 35.64 -30.86
N ASN A 236 11.16 35.38 -31.79
CA ASN A 236 11.21 34.12 -32.56
C ASN A 236 12.49 33.33 -32.24
N LEU A 237 12.34 32.01 -32.03
CA LEU A 237 13.43 31.08 -31.73
C LEU A 237 13.61 30.08 -32.88
N ILE A 238 14.87 29.71 -33.14
CA ILE A 238 15.21 28.72 -34.16
C ILE A 238 15.25 27.36 -33.47
N MET A 239 14.24 26.54 -33.75
CA MET A 239 14.09 25.17 -33.30
C MET A 239 14.77 24.20 -34.27
N ALA A 240 14.86 22.92 -33.91
CA ALA A 240 15.42 21.89 -34.79
C ALA A 240 14.52 21.58 -36.02
N ASP A 241 13.23 21.86 -35.92
CA ASP A 241 12.18 21.64 -36.93
C ASP A 241 11.68 22.92 -37.63
N GLY A 242 12.22 24.09 -37.30
CA GLY A 242 11.83 25.35 -37.94
C GLY A 242 11.92 26.56 -37.01
N VAL A 243 11.08 27.57 -37.25
CA VAL A 243 11.01 28.78 -36.44
C VAL A 243 9.74 28.75 -35.59
N ALA A 244 9.86 28.96 -34.29
CA ALA A 244 8.74 29.01 -33.35
C ALA A 244 8.73 30.34 -32.57
N ARG A 245 7.54 30.84 -32.26
CA ARG A 245 7.38 32.00 -31.36
C ARG A 245 7.62 31.58 -29.91
N ALA A 246 8.35 32.41 -29.17
CA ALA A 246 8.69 32.15 -27.77
C ALA A 246 7.45 31.91 -26.88
N GLU A 247 6.38 32.67 -27.11
CA GLU A 247 5.12 32.59 -26.34
C GLU A 247 4.37 31.27 -26.58
N ASP A 248 4.38 30.76 -27.82
CA ASP A 248 3.66 29.54 -28.22
C ASP A 248 4.30 28.26 -27.68
N LEU A 249 5.56 28.35 -27.24
CA LEU A 249 6.32 27.23 -26.68
C LEU A 249 5.99 26.97 -25.21
N VAL A 250 5.56 27.98 -24.45
CA VAL A 250 5.32 27.82 -23.00
C VAL A 250 4.20 26.79 -22.75
N GLY A 251 4.53 25.75 -21.98
CA GLY A 251 3.63 24.63 -21.70
C GLY A 251 3.53 23.54 -22.79
N ARG A 252 4.22 23.70 -23.93
CA ARG A 252 4.43 22.63 -24.92
C ARG A 252 5.43 21.60 -24.40
N ILE A 253 5.51 20.46 -25.10
CA ILE A 253 6.55 19.46 -24.91
C ILE A 253 7.59 19.67 -26.01
N ILE A 254 8.86 19.60 -25.63
CA ILE A 254 9.99 19.59 -26.56
C ILE A 254 10.80 18.30 -26.39
N THR A 255 11.31 17.77 -27.49
CA THR A 255 12.23 16.63 -27.50
C THR A 255 13.65 17.11 -27.80
N ALA A 256 14.58 16.78 -26.92
CA ALA A 256 15.99 17.11 -27.10
C ALA A 256 16.66 16.14 -28.09
N ALA A 257 17.13 16.64 -29.23
CA ALA A 257 17.70 15.82 -30.32
C ALA A 257 18.88 14.95 -29.86
N HIS A 258 19.73 15.48 -28.99
CA HIS A 258 20.96 14.82 -28.52
C HIS A 258 20.74 13.69 -27.50
N SER A 259 19.52 13.55 -26.94
CA SER A 259 19.24 12.54 -25.91
C SER A 259 17.91 11.81 -26.07
N GLY A 260 17.02 12.27 -26.97
CA GLY A 260 15.66 11.75 -27.11
C GLY A 260 14.74 12.08 -25.92
N LYS A 261 15.22 12.80 -24.89
CA LYS A 261 14.44 13.11 -23.69
C LYS A 261 13.42 14.22 -23.94
N ARG A 262 12.26 14.09 -23.31
CA ARG A 262 11.14 15.04 -23.40
C ARG A 262 11.09 15.98 -22.20
N PHE A 263 10.82 17.24 -22.46
CA PHE A 263 10.72 18.29 -21.44
C PHE A 263 9.46 19.15 -21.65
N TYR A 264 8.77 19.48 -20.56
CA TYR A 264 7.77 20.54 -20.55
C TYR A 264 8.50 21.89 -20.52
N VAL A 265 8.12 22.81 -21.40
CA VAL A 265 8.66 24.17 -21.40
C VAL A 265 8.02 24.96 -20.25
N ASP A 266 8.82 25.33 -19.25
CA ASP A 266 8.41 26.17 -18.12
C ASP A 266 8.36 27.64 -18.54
N ARG A 267 9.49 28.14 -19.09
CA ARG A 267 9.63 29.50 -19.59
C ARG A 267 10.78 29.61 -20.59
N ILE A 268 10.78 30.70 -21.35
CA ILE A 268 11.92 31.14 -22.15
C ILE A 268 12.76 32.11 -21.31
N CYS A 269 14.08 31.90 -21.28
CA CYS A 269 15.00 32.70 -20.47
C CYS A 269 15.72 33.73 -21.36
N ASP A 270 15.10 34.90 -21.54
CA ASP A 270 15.67 36.00 -22.34
C ASP A 270 16.98 36.59 -21.76
N ASP A 271 17.28 36.25 -20.52
CA ASP A 271 18.48 36.62 -19.76
C ASP A 271 19.65 35.62 -19.94
N MET A 272 19.40 34.47 -20.57
CA MET A 272 20.40 33.41 -20.75
C MET A 272 20.56 33.03 -22.22
N SER A 273 21.81 32.88 -22.65
CA SER A 273 22.19 32.40 -23.98
C SER A 273 23.13 31.19 -23.89
N ALA A 274 23.47 30.57 -25.02
CA ALA A 274 24.42 29.45 -25.02
C ALA A 274 25.84 29.86 -24.56
N GLU A 275 26.15 31.15 -24.57
CA GLU A 275 27.44 31.69 -24.08
C GLU A 275 27.45 31.93 -22.57
N THR A 276 26.29 31.81 -21.91
CA THR A 276 26.18 31.94 -20.45
C THR A 276 26.93 30.80 -19.75
N SER A 277 27.45 31.07 -18.55
CA SER A 277 28.26 30.10 -17.80
C SER A 277 27.46 28.86 -17.39
N PHE A 278 28.09 27.69 -17.50
CA PHE A 278 27.44 26.43 -17.15
C PHE A 278 27.40 26.24 -15.62
N PRO A 279 26.29 25.75 -15.03
CA PRO A 279 26.18 25.59 -13.57
C PRO A 279 27.26 24.65 -13.00
N ARG A 280 28.03 25.12 -12.01
CA ARG A 280 29.01 24.30 -11.28
C ARG A 280 28.31 23.55 -10.15
N LYS A 281 28.55 22.23 -10.02
CA LYS A 281 28.15 21.49 -8.81
C LYS A 281 29.06 21.92 -7.67
N GLU A 282 28.51 22.57 -6.64
CA GLU A 282 29.23 22.88 -5.40
C GLU A 282 29.84 21.58 -4.82
N GLY A 283 31.16 21.56 -4.66
CA GLY A 283 31.91 20.45 -4.06
C GLY A 283 32.55 19.43 -5.03
N TYR A 284 32.54 19.66 -6.35
CA TYR A 284 33.20 18.76 -7.31
C TYR A 284 34.62 19.23 -7.68
N LEU A 285 35.66 18.46 -7.32
CA LEU A 285 37.08 18.73 -7.57
C LEU A 285 37.63 17.93 -8.79
N GLY A 286 36.82 17.71 -9.82
CA GLY A 286 37.15 16.88 -10.99
C GLY A 286 37.52 17.66 -12.26
N PRO A 287 38.19 17.03 -13.26
CA PRO A 287 38.94 17.75 -14.30
C PRO A 287 38.17 18.03 -15.61
N VAL A 288 36.93 18.51 -15.57
CA VAL A 288 36.30 19.28 -16.67
C VAL A 288 35.20 20.19 -16.09
N GLU A 289 35.48 21.47 -15.91
CA GLU A 289 34.45 22.50 -15.76
C GLU A 289 34.10 23.01 -17.17
N TYR A 290 32.83 22.94 -17.57
CA TYR A 290 32.39 23.54 -18.84
C TYR A 290 32.27 25.05 -18.65
N SER A 291 32.89 25.84 -19.53
CA SER A 291 32.88 27.30 -19.36
C SER A 291 31.52 27.91 -19.69
N SER A 292 30.82 27.37 -20.69
CA SER A 292 29.52 27.80 -21.17
C SER A 292 28.62 26.63 -21.59
N TYR A 293 27.34 26.88 -21.86
CA TYR A 293 26.45 25.88 -22.46
C TYR A 293 26.94 25.44 -23.85
N ALA A 294 27.46 26.36 -24.68
CA ALA A 294 28.04 26.03 -25.97
C ALA A 294 29.23 25.07 -25.84
N ASP A 295 30.11 25.32 -24.85
CA ASP A 295 31.24 24.42 -24.56
C ASP A 295 30.78 23.06 -24.05
N TYR A 296 29.73 23.01 -23.23
CA TYR A 296 29.14 21.76 -22.78
C TYR A 296 28.66 20.91 -23.95
N TYR A 297 27.86 21.48 -24.85
CA TYR A 297 27.34 20.73 -26.00
C TYR A 297 28.44 20.34 -27.01
N LYS A 298 29.45 21.20 -27.19
CA LYS A 298 30.61 20.90 -28.04
C LYS A 298 31.50 19.80 -27.46
N LEU A 299 31.88 19.89 -26.19
CA LEU A 299 32.83 18.95 -25.56
C LEU A 299 32.17 17.61 -25.20
N LYS A 300 30.90 17.60 -24.81
CA LYS A 300 30.20 16.37 -24.39
C LYS A 300 29.53 15.63 -25.55
N TYR A 301 28.90 16.36 -26.47
CA TYR A 301 28.10 15.78 -27.55
C TYR A 301 28.69 16.01 -28.94
N GLY A 302 29.78 16.76 -29.07
CA GLY A 302 30.39 17.09 -30.37
C GLY A 302 29.61 18.14 -31.16
N VAL A 303 28.63 18.82 -30.55
CA VAL A 303 27.67 19.68 -31.26
C VAL A 303 28.11 21.14 -31.23
N GLU A 304 28.36 21.71 -32.41
CA GLU A 304 28.65 23.13 -32.55
C GLU A 304 27.37 23.94 -32.81
N LEU A 305 26.94 24.69 -31.80
CA LEU A 305 25.76 25.54 -31.84
C LEU A 305 25.95 26.70 -32.83
N SER A 306 25.01 26.88 -33.75
CA SER A 306 25.04 27.95 -34.75
C SER A 306 24.41 29.24 -34.20
N CYS A 307 23.41 29.12 -33.33
CA CYS A 307 22.61 30.23 -32.83
C CYS A 307 22.93 30.53 -31.36
N LYS A 308 24.20 30.84 -31.05
CA LYS A 308 24.69 30.94 -29.66
C LYS A 308 24.05 32.06 -28.84
N GLN A 309 23.58 33.12 -29.49
CA GLN A 309 23.01 34.32 -28.85
C GLN A 309 21.50 34.21 -28.55
N GLN A 310 20.81 33.18 -29.06
CA GLN A 310 19.38 33.02 -28.80
C GLN A 310 19.10 32.63 -27.35
N ALA A 311 17.90 32.97 -26.87
CA ALA A 311 17.45 32.66 -25.51
C ALA A 311 17.39 31.14 -25.26
N LEU A 312 17.76 30.69 -24.05
CA LEU A 312 17.64 29.29 -23.66
C LEU A 312 16.23 28.94 -23.18
N ILE A 313 15.83 27.69 -23.40
CA ILE A 313 14.56 27.14 -22.91
C ILE A 313 14.79 26.53 -21.54
N ARG A 314 14.02 26.95 -20.54
CA ARG A 314 13.95 26.25 -19.25
C ARG A 314 12.92 25.13 -19.34
N GLY A 315 13.39 23.90 -19.36
CA GLY A 315 12.58 22.69 -19.41
C GLY A 315 12.51 21.97 -18.08
N ARG A 316 11.38 21.32 -17.82
CA ARG A 316 11.19 20.34 -16.75
C ARG A 316 10.98 18.96 -17.36
N GLY A 317 11.65 17.93 -16.84
CA GLY A 317 11.50 16.58 -17.38
C GLY A 317 10.05 16.11 -17.40
N VAL A 318 9.62 15.50 -18.51
CA VAL A 318 8.31 14.82 -18.57
C VAL A 318 8.44 13.53 -17.78
N SER A 319 7.76 13.43 -16.64
CA SER A 319 7.77 12.21 -15.83
C SER A 319 6.95 11.11 -16.51
N TYR A 320 7.39 9.86 -16.37
CA TYR A 320 6.59 8.69 -16.73
C TYR A 320 5.25 8.65 -16.01
N CYS A 321 4.28 7.93 -16.59
CA CYS A 321 2.99 7.71 -15.96
C CYS A 321 3.16 7.05 -14.57
N LYS A 322 2.52 7.65 -13.57
CA LYS A 322 2.63 7.27 -12.15
C LYS A 322 1.33 6.60 -11.71
N ASN A 323 1.43 5.61 -10.81
CA ASN A 323 0.26 5.11 -10.07
C ASN A 323 -0.27 6.22 -9.15
N LEU A 324 -1.47 6.73 -9.44
CA LEU A 324 -2.13 7.78 -8.67
C LEU A 324 -3.18 7.25 -7.69
N LEU A 325 -3.39 5.94 -7.60
CA LEU A 325 -4.39 5.31 -6.71
C LEU A 325 -3.89 5.10 -5.28
N SER A 326 -2.58 5.24 -5.05
CA SER A 326 -1.95 4.98 -3.75
C SER A 326 -1.49 6.28 -3.07
N PRO A 327 -1.81 6.50 -1.78
CA PRO A 327 -1.40 7.66 -1.01
C PRO A 327 0.10 7.58 -0.65
N ARG A 328 0.98 7.93 -1.61
CA ARG A 328 2.45 7.84 -1.45
C ARG A 328 3.02 8.70 -0.32
N PHE A 329 2.24 9.64 0.22
CA PHE A 329 2.73 10.71 1.10
C PHE A 329 2.30 10.56 2.56
N GLU A 330 1.49 9.56 2.91
CA GLU A 330 0.96 9.40 4.28
C GLU A 330 1.97 8.76 5.24
N HIS A 331 3.00 8.06 4.76
CA HIS A 331 3.97 7.35 5.62
C HIS A 331 5.28 8.11 5.91
N SER A 332 5.38 9.38 5.52
CA SER A 332 6.56 10.24 5.80
C SER A 332 6.19 11.37 6.76
N GLU A 333 5.84 11.00 7.98
CA GLU A 333 5.90 11.91 9.13
C GLU A 333 7.38 12.10 9.51
N GLY A 334 8.00 13.19 9.04
CA GLY A 334 9.38 13.53 9.42
C GLY A 334 10.17 14.36 8.40
N GLU A 335 9.75 14.41 7.13
CA GLU A 335 10.41 15.25 6.13
C GLU A 335 9.75 16.63 6.07
N SER A 336 10.53 17.69 6.32
CA SER A 336 10.09 19.08 6.24
C SER A 336 9.52 19.40 4.86
N GLU A 337 8.46 20.21 4.81
CA GLU A 337 7.82 20.65 3.56
C GLU A 337 8.81 21.30 2.56
N GLU A 338 9.95 21.80 3.03
CA GLU A 338 11.00 22.41 2.22
C GLU A 338 11.94 21.43 1.51
N ALA A 339 12.04 20.17 1.97
CA ALA A 339 13.04 19.22 1.45
C ALA A 339 12.61 18.50 0.16
N LEU A 340 11.30 18.41 -0.12
CA LEU A 340 10.73 17.48 -1.11
C LEU A 340 10.38 18.09 -2.47
N ASP A 341 10.50 19.41 -2.65
CA ASP A 341 10.11 20.10 -3.88
C ASP A 341 11.31 20.61 -4.70
N LYS A 342 12.42 19.85 -4.70
CA LYS A 342 13.54 20.09 -5.65
C LYS A 342 13.12 19.63 -7.05
N THR A 343 12.26 20.42 -7.67
CA THR A 343 12.01 20.30 -9.10
C THR A 343 13.30 20.64 -9.85
N TYR A 344 13.90 19.63 -10.48
CA TYR A 344 15.07 19.83 -11.32
C TYR A 344 14.65 20.43 -12.66
N TYR A 345 15.24 21.59 -12.98
CA TYR A 345 15.09 22.25 -14.26
C TYR A 345 16.35 22.07 -15.09
N VAL A 346 16.17 21.96 -16.39
CA VAL A 346 17.25 21.87 -17.38
C VAL A 346 17.13 23.08 -18.32
N PHE A 347 18.27 23.64 -18.72
CA PHE A 347 18.30 24.70 -19.73
C PHE A 347 18.80 24.12 -21.06
N LEU A 348 18.01 24.32 -22.12
CA LEU A 348 18.21 23.67 -23.42
C LEU A 348 18.31 24.74 -24.52
N PRO A 349 19.29 24.63 -25.45
CA PRO A 349 19.32 25.45 -26.65
C PRO A 349 18.13 25.11 -27.57
N PRO A 350 17.34 26.11 -28.02
CA PRO A 350 16.21 25.89 -28.94
C PRO A 350 16.59 25.10 -30.19
N GLU A 351 17.77 25.37 -30.78
CA GLU A 351 18.22 24.75 -32.03
C GLU A 351 18.48 23.23 -31.96
N LEU A 352 18.45 22.65 -30.74
CA LEU A 352 18.56 21.22 -30.48
C LEU A 352 17.25 20.59 -30.01
N CYS A 353 16.16 21.35 -30.05
CA CYS A 353 14.86 20.94 -29.54
C CYS A 353 13.87 20.86 -30.70
N PHE A 354 13.14 19.76 -30.77
CA PHE A 354 11.98 19.60 -31.64
C PHE A 354 10.70 19.88 -30.86
N VAL A 355 9.73 20.56 -31.47
CA VAL A 355 8.43 20.79 -30.84
C VAL A 355 7.58 19.54 -31.00
N HIS A 356 7.15 18.96 -29.88
CA HIS A 356 6.34 17.75 -29.92
C HIS A 356 4.90 18.07 -30.40
N PRO A 357 4.30 17.23 -31.26
CA PRO A 357 2.97 17.50 -31.80
C PRO A 357 1.87 17.51 -30.72
N LEU A 358 1.99 16.67 -29.69
CA LEU A 358 1.06 16.66 -28.56
C LEU A 358 1.25 17.87 -27.63
N PRO A 359 0.18 18.62 -27.28
CA PRO A 359 0.23 19.66 -26.26
C PRO A 359 0.58 19.11 -24.88
N GLY A 360 1.29 19.90 -24.06
CA GLY A 360 1.67 19.45 -22.72
C GLY A 360 0.49 19.29 -21.76
N SER A 361 -0.56 20.12 -21.89
CA SER A 361 -1.81 19.97 -21.11
C SER A 361 -2.53 18.66 -21.42
N LEU A 362 -2.48 18.22 -22.68
CA LEU A 362 -3.08 16.98 -23.16
C LEU A 362 -2.38 15.78 -22.51
N VAL A 363 -1.05 15.72 -22.57
CA VAL A 363 -0.27 14.62 -21.96
C VAL A 363 -0.43 14.59 -20.44
N ARG A 364 -0.39 15.75 -19.75
CA ARG A 364 -0.60 15.79 -18.29
C ARG A 364 -1.99 15.32 -17.87
N GLY A 365 -3.03 15.66 -18.64
CA GLY A 365 -4.38 15.13 -18.42
C GLY A 365 -4.43 13.63 -18.67
N ALA A 366 -3.84 13.18 -19.78
CA ALA A 366 -3.83 11.78 -20.19
C ALA A 366 -3.08 10.86 -19.21
N GLN A 367 -2.04 11.36 -18.53
CA GLN A 367 -1.31 10.62 -17.49
C GLN A 367 -2.18 10.18 -16.30
N ARG A 368 -3.38 10.75 -16.12
CA ARG A 368 -4.35 10.36 -15.09
C ARG A 368 -5.21 9.17 -15.52
N LEU A 369 -5.38 8.97 -16.83
CA LEU A 369 -6.31 8.02 -17.42
C LEU A 369 -6.03 6.55 -17.04
N PRO A 370 -4.76 6.06 -17.01
CA PRO A 370 -4.48 4.68 -16.62
C PRO A 370 -4.97 4.34 -15.22
N SER A 371 -4.80 5.26 -14.25
CA SER A 371 -5.26 5.06 -12.86
C SER A 371 -6.79 5.07 -12.78
N ILE A 372 -7.45 5.98 -13.51
CA ILE A 372 -8.92 6.05 -13.56
C ILE A 372 -9.49 4.76 -14.17
N MET A 373 -8.96 4.35 -15.32
CA MET A 373 -9.45 3.16 -16.03
C MET A 373 -9.16 1.88 -15.25
N ARG A 374 -8.01 1.76 -14.59
CA ARG A 374 -7.74 0.65 -13.67
C ARG A 374 -8.87 0.48 -12.66
N ARG A 375 -9.35 1.59 -12.07
CA ARG A 375 -10.44 1.55 -11.09
C ARG A 375 -11.81 1.29 -11.73
N VAL A 376 -12.08 1.80 -12.92
CA VAL A 376 -13.31 1.49 -13.69
C VAL A 376 -13.37 0.00 -14.03
N GLU A 377 -12.27 -0.58 -14.51
CA GLU A 377 -12.14 -2.01 -14.79
C GLU A 377 -12.37 -2.84 -13.52
N SER A 378 -11.79 -2.43 -12.38
CA SER A 378 -12.03 -3.04 -11.07
C SER A 378 -13.52 -3.06 -10.69
N MET A 379 -14.20 -1.93 -10.86
CA MET A 379 -15.62 -1.79 -10.52
C MET A 379 -16.49 -2.65 -11.41
N LEU A 380 -16.21 -2.69 -12.72
CA LEU A 380 -16.94 -3.55 -13.66
C LEU A 380 -16.78 -5.04 -13.33
N LEU A 381 -15.60 -5.48 -12.86
CA LEU A 381 -15.41 -6.86 -12.38
C LEU A 381 -16.25 -7.15 -11.14
N ALA A 382 -16.32 -6.20 -10.19
CA ALA A 382 -17.15 -6.34 -8.99
C ALA A 382 -18.65 -6.40 -9.33
N ILE A 383 -19.11 -5.60 -10.31
CA ILE A 383 -20.49 -5.63 -10.82
C ILE A 383 -20.78 -6.97 -11.52
N GLN A 384 -19.86 -7.45 -12.34
CA GLN A 384 -19.99 -8.77 -12.97
C GLN A 384 -20.16 -9.86 -11.90
N LEU A 385 -19.32 -9.86 -10.87
CA LEU A 385 -19.41 -10.81 -9.76
C LEU A 385 -20.74 -10.68 -9.01
N LYS A 386 -21.20 -9.45 -8.75
CA LYS A 386 -22.51 -9.16 -8.15
C LYS A 386 -23.66 -9.83 -8.92
N HIS A 387 -23.66 -9.72 -10.26
CA HIS A 387 -24.67 -10.35 -11.10
C HIS A 387 -24.60 -11.88 -11.09
N ILE A 388 -23.40 -12.45 -10.93
CA ILE A 388 -23.23 -13.91 -10.82
C ILE A 388 -23.74 -14.44 -9.47
N ILE A 389 -23.52 -13.69 -8.39
CA ILE A 389 -23.99 -14.08 -7.04
C ILE A 389 -25.50 -13.85 -6.89
N GLN A 390 -26.08 -12.88 -7.61
CA GLN A 390 -27.50 -12.56 -7.62
C GLN A 390 -28.06 -12.14 -6.25
N PHE A 391 -27.39 -11.19 -5.58
CA PHE A 391 -27.88 -10.59 -4.34
C PHE A 391 -27.66 -9.06 -4.34
N PRO A 392 -28.58 -8.25 -3.79
CA PRO A 392 -28.47 -6.79 -3.79
C PRO A 392 -27.45 -6.26 -2.77
N VAL A 393 -26.15 -6.45 -3.03
CA VAL A 393 -25.04 -5.79 -2.31
C VAL A 393 -24.41 -4.70 -3.19
N PRO A 394 -24.02 -3.54 -2.66
CA PRO A 394 -23.29 -2.52 -3.44
C PRO A 394 -21.98 -3.08 -4.03
N ALA A 395 -21.73 -2.84 -5.32
CA ALA A 395 -20.55 -3.32 -6.02
C ALA A 395 -19.25 -2.69 -5.47
N SER A 396 -19.33 -1.47 -4.93
CA SER A 396 -18.20 -0.83 -4.25
C SER A 396 -17.71 -1.62 -3.04
N LYS A 397 -18.62 -2.26 -2.30
CA LYS A 397 -18.30 -3.12 -1.16
C LYS A 397 -17.78 -4.48 -1.59
N ILE A 398 -18.29 -5.01 -2.70
CA ILE A 398 -17.71 -6.22 -3.31
C ILE A 398 -16.28 -5.94 -3.78
N LEU A 399 -16.03 -4.78 -4.40
CA LEU A 399 -14.70 -4.36 -4.78
C LEU A 399 -13.76 -4.26 -3.57
N GLU A 400 -14.22 -3.67 -2.46
CA GLU A 400 -13.46 -3.62 -1.20
C GLU A 400 -13.01 -5.02 -0.74
N ALA A 401 -13.90 -6.02 -0.79
CA ALA A 401 -13.57 -7.41 -0.45
C ALA A 401 -12.66 -8.12 -1.47
N LEU A 402 -12.59 -7.64 -2.71
CA LEU A 402 -11.72 -8.18 -3.76
C LEU A 402 -10.33 -7.54 -3.79
N THR A 403 -10.09 -6.48 -3.01
CA THR A 403 -8.82 -5.74 -3.03
C THR A 403 -7.94 -6.12 -1.84
N ALA A 404 -6.76 -6.66 -2.12
CA ALA A 404 -5.77 -7.03 -1.12
C ALA A 404 -4.99 -5.82 -0.58
N ALA A 405 -4.50 -5.94 0.64
CA ALA A 405 -3.65 -4.91 1.27
C ALA A 405 -2.37 -4.62 0.46
N SER A 406 -1.84 -5.62 -0.27
CA SER A 406 -0.69 -5.49 -1.14
C SER A 406 -0.91 -4.54 -2.34
N CYS A 407 -2.15 -4.22 -2.70
CA CYS A 407 -2.45 -3.21 -3.72
C CYS A 407 -2.06 -1.78 -3.30
N GLN A 408 -1.95 -1.52 -1.99
CA GLN A 408 -1.68 -0.19 -1.42
C GLN A 408 -2.71 0.87 -1.83
N GLU A 409 -3.96 0.46 -1.99
CA GLU A 409 -5.10 1.36 -2.16
C GLU A 409 -5.61 1.84 -0.78
N THR A 410 -6.52 2.81 -0.76
CA THR A 410 -7.08 3.38 0.47
C THR A 410 -8.05 2.46 1.21
N PHE A 411 -8.36 1.29 0.63
CA PHE A 411 -9.24 0.27 1.19
C PHE A 411 -8.70 -1.13 0.87
N CYS A 412 -9.05 -2.10 1.71
CA CYS A 412 -8.69 -3.51 1.54
C CYS A 412 -9.69 -4.43 2.26
N TYR A 413 -9.60 -5.72 1.97
CA TYR A 413 -10.52 -6.72 2.50
C TYR A 413 -10.33 -7.04 4.00
N GLU A 414 -9.20 -6.71 4.62
CA GLU A 414 -8.78 -7.20 5.96
C GLU A 414 -9.82 -6.93 7.06
N ARG A 415 -10.49 -5.78 6.99
CA ARG A 415 -11.52 -5.43 7.98
C ARG A 415 -12.76 -6.32 7.84
N ALA A 416 -13.18 -6.59 6.60
CA ALA A 416 -14.31 -7.46 6.31
C ALA A 416 -13.98 -8.93 6.55
N GLU A 417 -12.75 -9.36 6.25
CA GLU A 417 -12.21 -10.68 6.57
C GLU A 417 -12.37 -10.99 8.05
N LEU A 418 -11.94 -10.07 8.94
CA LEU A 418 -12.03 -10.25 10.39
C LEU A 418 -13.46 -10.60 10.87
N LEU A 419 -14.46 -9.89 10.35
CA LEU A 419 -15.86 -10.11 10.69
C LEU A 419 -16.43 -11.37 10.01
N GLY A 420 -16.02 -11.61 8.77
CA GLY A 420 -16.42 -12.77 7.98
C GLY A 420 -15.94 -14.09 8.55
N ASP A 421 -14.68 -14.16 8.98
CA ASP A 421 -14.06 -15.28 9.70
C ASP A 421 -14.87 -15.63 10.96
N ALA A 422 -15.14 -14.64 11.81
CA ALA A 422 -15.91 -14.83 13.04
C ALA A 422 -17.36 -15.27 12.75
N TYR A 423 -18.01 -14.69 11.73
CA TYR A 423 -19.36 -15.10 11.33
C TYR A 423 -19.38 -16.51 10.74
N LEU A 424 -18.44 -16.87 9.87
CA LEU A 424 -18.33 -18.21 9.28
C LEU A 424 -18.15 -19.28 10.36
N LYS A 425 -17.20 -19.06 11.29
CA LYS A 425 -16.98 -19.95 12.44
C LYS A 425 -18.24 -20.09 13.28
N TRP A 426 -18.97 -19.01 13.52
CA TRP A 426 -20.25 -19.03 14.24
C TRP A 426 -21.30 -19.88 13.55
N VAL A 427 -21.59 -19.64 12.27
CA VAL A 427 -22.65 -20.34 11.53
C VAL A 427 -22.31 -21.84 11.43
N VAL A 428 -21.04 -22.19 11.14
CA VAL A 428 -20.58 -23.59 11.08
C VAL A 428 -20.64 -24.26 12.45
N SER A 429 -20.20 -23.61 13.53
CA SER A 429 -20.25 -24.19 14.89
C SER A 429 -21.69 -24.46 15.32
N ARG A 430 -22.59 -23.50 15.07
CA ARG A 430 -24.03 -23.66 15.33
C ARG A 430 -24.62 -24.84 14.56
N PHE A 431 -24.31 -24.95 13.27
CA PHE A 431 -24.78 -26.05 12.42
C PHE A 431 -24.28 -27.41 12.91
N LEU A 432 -22.99 -27.55 13.19
CA LEU A 432 -22.40 -28.80 13.67
C LEU A 432 -22.96 -29.20 15.03
N PHE A 433 -23.12 -28.24 15.95
CA PHE A 433 -23.68 -28.46 17.27
C PHE A 433 -25.10 -29.03 17.21
N LEU A 434 -25.94 -28.48 16.33
CA LEU A 434 -27.34 -28.90 16.16
C LEU A 434 -27.47 -30.22 15.40
N LYS A 435 -26.71 -30.40 14.32
CA LYS A 435 -26.77 -31.59 13.46
C LYS A 435 -26.23 -32.84 14.14
N TYR A 436 -25.26 -32.70 15.04
CA TYR A 436 -24.55 -33.82 15.65
C TYR A 436 -24.65 -33.83 17.19
N PRO A 437 -25.84 -34.10 17.76
CA PRO A 437 -26.08 -34.04 19.21
C PRO A 437 -25.28 -35.06 20.04
N GLN A 438 -24.83 -36.16 19.41
CA GLN A 438 -24.07 -37.23 20.08
C GLN A 438 -22.54 -37.06 20.00
N LYS A 439 -22.05 -36.06 19.25
CA LYS A 439 -20.61 -35.81 19.12
C LYS A 439 -20.12 -34.94 20.27
N HIS A 440 -18.92 -35.25 20.77
CA HIS A 440 -18.28 -34.45 21.82
C HIS A 440 -17.53 -33.25 21.23
N GLU A 441 -17.13 -32.30 22.08
CA GLU A 441 -16.46 -31.04 21.70
C GLU A 441 -15.28 -31.28 20.74
N GLY A 442 -14.29 -32.10 21.10
CA GLY A 442 -13.13 -32.33 20.22
C GLY A 442 -13.46 -32.89 18.82
N GLN A 443 -14.54 -33.67 18.68
CA GLN A 443 -15.03 -34.12 17.37
C GLN A 443 -15.64 -32.94 16.59
N LEU A 444 -16.46 -32.12 17.24
CA LEU A 444 -17.07 -30.93 16.64
C LEU A 444 -16.00 -29.91 16.24
N THR A 445 -14.98 -29.68 17.06
CA THR A 445 -13.85 -28.80 16.76
C THR A 445 -13.05 -29.28 15.55
N ARG A 446 -12.77 -30.59 15.44
CA ARG A 446 -12.13 -31.17 14.25
C ARG A 446 -12.99 -31.00 12.99
N MET A 447 -14.29 -31.24 13.09
CA MET A 447 -15.23 -31.05 11.97
C MET A 447 -15.33 -29.57 11.56
N ARG A 448 -15.35 -28.64 12.52
CA ARG A 448 -15.29 -27.19 12.27
C ARG A 448 -14.05 -26.83 11.48
N GLN A 449 -12.87 -27.26 11.95
CA GLN A 449 -11.59 -27.03 11.26
C GLN A 449 -11.58 -27.60 9.84
N GLN A 450 -12.16 -28.80 9.63
CA GLN A 450 -12.28 -29.39 8.30
C GLN A 450 -13.18 -28.58 7.35
N MET A 451 -14.14 -27.79 7.85
CA MET A 451 -15.02 -26.95 7.03
C MET A 451 -14.47 -25.53 6.82
N VAL A 452 -13.81 -24.95 7.82
CA VAL A 452 -13.34 -23.55 7.78
C VAL A 452 -11.85 -23.40 7.48
N SER A 453 -11.12 -24.48 7.23
CA SER A 453 -9.68 -24.38 6.91
C SER A 453 -9.44 -23.57 5.63
N ASN A 454 -8.34 -22.80 5.62
CA ASN A 454 -7.95 -22.00 4.46
C ASN A 454 -7.86 -22.83 3.18
N MET A 455 -7.39 -24.08 3.27
CA MET A 455 -7.30 -24.98 2.11
C MET A 455 -8.68 -25.30 1.51
N VAL A 456 -9.71 -25.48 2.34
CA VAL A 456 -11.07 -25.78 1.88
C VAL A 456 -11.73 -24.55 1.30
N LEU A 457 -11.59 -23.38 1.95
CA LEU A 457 -12.08 -22.10 1.42
C LEU A 457 -11.41 -21.74 0.08
N TYR A 458 -10.10 -21.99 -0.03
CA TYR A 458 -9.34 -21.88 -1.27
C TYR A 458 -9.92 -22.76 -2.39
N GLN A 459 -10.18 -24.04 -2.12
CA GLN A 459 -10.79 -24.95 -3.10
C GLN A 459 -12.16 -24.46 -3.58
N TYR A 460 -13.01 -23.98 -2.65
CA TYR A 460 -14.29 -23.39 -3.04
C TYR A 460 -14.14 -22.14 -3.90
N ALA A 461 -13.19 -21.26 -3.58
CA ALA A 461 -12.89 -20.07 -4.35
C ALA A 461 -12.44 -20.41 -5.79
N LEU A 462 -11.56 -21.41 -5.93
CA LEU A 462 -11.10 -21.89 -7.24
C LEU A 462 -12.24 -22.48 -8.07
N ASN A 463 -13.11 -23.30 -7.47
CA ASN A 463 -14.26 -23.89 -8.14
C ASN A 463 -15.24 -22.82 -8.69
N LYS A 464 -15.21 -21.62 -8.11
CA LYS A 464 -16.02 -20.47 -8.54
C LYS A 464 -15.27 -19.48 -9.44
N GLY A 465 -14.00 -19.71 -9.72
CA GLY A 465 -13.18 -18.82 -10.54
C GLY A 465 -12.88 -17.46 -9.90
N LEU A 466 -12.97 -17.35 -8.57
CA LEU A 466 -12.81 -16.07 -7.85
C LEU A 466 -11.43 -15.45 -8.04
N GLN A 467 -10.39 -16.25 -8.33
CA GLN A 467 -9.04 -15.77 -8.61
C GLN A 467 -8.98 -14.72 -9.73
N SER A 468 -9.92 -14.75 -10.68
CA SER A 468 -9.97 -13.82 -11.80
C SER A 468 -10.50 -12.43 -11.45
N TYR A 469 -11.11 -12.27 -10.27
CA TYR A 469 -11.72 -11.03 -9.80
C TYR A 469 -10.84 -10.29 -8.76
N ILE A 470 -9.90 -10.99 -8.14
CA ILE A 470 -9.08 -10.48 -7.03
C ILE A 470 -8.00 -9.52 -7.53
N GLN A 471 -7.80 -8.44 -6.78
CA GLN A 471 -6.75 -7.46 -6.99
C GLN A 471 -5.71 -7.64 -5.90
N ALA A 472 -4.57 -8.22 -6.25
CA ALA A 472 -3.49 -8.45 -5.30
C ALA A 472 -2.31 -7.48 -5.49
N ASP A 473 -2.03 -7.08 -6.72
CA ASP A 473 -0.80 -6.34 -7.01
C ASP A 473 -0.99 -4.83 -6.97
N ARG A 474 0.06 -4.14 -6.52
CA ARG A 474 0.18 -2.69 -6.66
C ARG A 474 0.09 -2.32 -8.14
N PHE A 475 -0.79 -1.38 -8.47
CA PHE A 475 -0.93 -0.91 -9.84
C PHE A 475 0.38 -0.32 -10.38
N ALA A 476 0.88 -0.89 -11.47
CA ALA A 476 2.07 -0.44 -12.20
C ALA A 476 1.64 0.05 -13.59
N PRO A 477 1.63 1.37 -13.85
CA PRO A 477 1.21 1.91 -15.15
C PRO A 477 2.03 1.41 -16.33
N SER A 478 3.30 1.05 -16.12
CA SER A 478 4.17 0.47 -17.16
C SER A 478 3.69 -0.89 -17.67
N ARG A 479 2.94 -1.63 -16.85
CA ARG A 479 2.35 -2.93 -17.20
C ARG A 479 0.89 -2.79 -17.61
N TRP A 480 0.32 -1.60 -17.52
CA TRP A 480 -1.06 -1.36 -17.94
C TRP A 480 -1.12 -1.20 -19.46
N ALA A 481 -2.11 -1.84 -20.07
CA ALA A 481 -2.30 -1.85 -21.51
C ALA A 481 -3.56 -1.08 -21.88
N ALA A 482 -3.38 -0.01 -22.66
CA ALA A 482 -4.49 0.69 -23.29
C ALA A 482 -4.95 -0.09 -24.54
N PRO A 483 -6.19 0.10 -25.00
CA PRO A 483 -6.66 -0.49 -26.25
C PRO A 483 -5.77 -0.07 -27.44
N GLY A 484 -5.20 -1.04 -28.15
CA GLY A 484 -4.25 -0.76 -29.24
C GLY A 484 -2.85 -0.30 -28.78
N VAL A 485 -2.52 -0.39 -27.49
CA VAL A 485 -1.15 -0.17 -26.97
C VAL A 485 -0.81 -1.26 -25.96
N LEU A 486 -0.14 -2.31 -26.43
CA LEU A 486 0.30 -3.42 -25.59
C LEU A 486 1.44 -3.01 -24.67
N PRO A 487 1.59 -3.62 -23.48
CA PRO A 487 2.67 -3.30 -22.56
C PRO A 487 3.99 -3.86 -23.07
N VAL A 488 5.11 -3.19 -22.76
CA VAL A 488 6.44 -3.71 -23.08
C VAL A 488 6.79 -4.79 -22.06
N PHE A 489 6.83 -6.05 -22.49
CA PHE A 489 7.45 -7.13 -21.72
C PHE A 489 8.97 -7.00 -21.88
N ASP A 490 9.73 -7.00 -20.78
CA ASP A 490 11.19 -7.09 -20.87
C ASP A 490 11.56 -8.38 -21.62
N GLU A 491 12.35 -8.24 -22.68
CA GLU A 491 12.74 -9.29 -23.64
C GLU A 491 13.65 -10.40 -23.05
N ASP A 492 13.70 -10.60 -21.73
CA ASP A 492 14.52 -11.67 -21.12
C ASP A 492 13.81 -13.04 -21.10
N THR A 493 12.73 -13.24 -21.87
CA THR A 493 12.00 -14.52 -21.97
C THR A 493 11.76 -15.02 -23.40
N LYS A 494 12.48 -14.51 -24.40
CA LYS A 494 12.52 -15.17 -25.72
C LYS A 494 13.49 -16.37 -25.71
N ASP A 495 13.06 -17.44 -25.06
CA ASP A 495 13.46 -18.81 -25.37
C ASP A 495 12.20 -19.69 -25.37
N SER A 496 11.41 -19.56 -26.44
CA SER A 496 10.69 -20.66 -27.10
C SER A 496 9.72 -20.08 -28.12
N ASP A 497 10.05 -20.26 -29.40
CA ASP A 497 9.11 -20.11 -30.50
C ASP A 497 7.92 -21.05 -30.27
N THR A 498 6.78 -20.49 -29.87
CA THR A 498 5.47 -21.07 -30.20
C THR A 498 4.58 -19.96 -30.73
N SER A 499 4.38 -19.98 -32.04
CA SER A 499 3.48 -19.11 -32.78
C SER A 499 2.05 -19.27 -32.26
N LEU A 500 1.46 -18.15 -31.82
CA LEU A 500 0.16 -18.05 -31.16
C LEU A 500 -1.06 -18.24 -32.09
N PHE A 501 -0.88 -18.85 -33.27
CA PHE A 501 -1.92 -19.02 -34.28
C PHE A 501 -1.82 -20.40 -34.91
N ASP A 502 -2.40 -21.40 -34.24
CA ASP A 502 -3.05 -22.54 -34.90
C ASP A 502 -4.10 -23.10 -33.93
N GLN A 503 -5.37 -22.87 -34.26
CA GLN A 503 -6.48 -23.68 -33.76
C GLN A 503 -6.71 -24.78 -34.79
N GLU A 504 -6.64 -26.05 -34.40
CA GLU A 504 -7.67 -27.04 -34.74
C GLU A 504 -7.51 -28.40 -34.03
N HIS A 505 -8.68 -28.97 -33.72
CA HIS A 505 -8.98 -30.34 -33.33
C HIS A 505 -8.72 -30.84 -31.89
N ALA A 506 -9.80 -30.74 -31.12
CA ALA A 506 -10.12 -31.67 -30.05
C ALA A 506 -10.29 -33.10 -30.58
N THR A 507 -9.62 -34.06 -29.94
CA THR A 507 -10.10 -35.44 -29.82
C THR A 507 -9.85 -35.95 -28.41
N ALA A 508 -10.93 -36.44 -27.81
CA ALA A 508 -10.95 -37.14 -26.55
C ALA A 508 -10.16 -38.45 -26.65
N ASP A 509 -9.42 -38.80 -25.59
CA ASP A 509 -9.24 -40.20 -25.23
C ASP A 509 -9.08 -40.37 -23.71
N VAL A 510 -9.72 -41.43 -23.22
CA VAL A 510 -9.97 -41.78 -21.83
C VAL A 510 -9.02 -42.92 -21.42
N LEU A 511 -8.68 -42.97 -20.12
CA LEU A 511 -8.26 -44.12 -19.27
C LEU A 511 -6.75 -44.21 -18.90
N PRO A 512 -6.38 -44.90 -17.80
CA PRO A 512 -6.98 -44.91 -16.45
C PRO A 512 -5.94 -44.85 -15.31
N ALA A 513 -6.46 -44.78 -14.08
CA ALA A 513 -5.75 -44.78 -12.80
C ALA A 513 -4.66 -45.86 -12.61
N LYS A 514 -3.59 -45.51 -11.86
CA LYS A 514 -2.85 -46.42 -10.99
C LYS A 514 -2.54 -45.74 -9.65
N VAL A 515 -2.84 -46.47 -8.58
CA VAL A 515 -2.63 -46.15 -7.16
C VAL A 515 -1.43 -46.96 -6.66
N HIS A 516 -0.76 -46.41 -5.62
CA HIS A 516 0.25 -46.95 -4.69
C HIS A 516 1.64 -46.32 -4.88
N GLY A 517 2.30 -45.75 -3.86
CA GLY A 517 2.01 -45.81 -2.42
C GLY A 517 2.83 -44.84 -1.58
N ASP A 518 2.54 -44.97 -0.29
CA ASP A 518 2.93 -44.29 0.95
C ASP A 518 4.38 -43.73 1.05
N GLY A 519 4.49 -42.59 1.72
CA GLY A 519 5.75 -41.89 2.01
C GLY A 519 5.53 -40.44 2.45
N PHE A 520 5.11 -40.25 3.71
CA PHE A 520 5.16 -38.96 4.39
C PHE A 520 6.62 -38.55 4.62
N GLU A 521 7.07 -37.50 3.94
CA GLU A 521 8.17 -36.64 4.41
C GLU A 521 7.73 -35.19 4.26
N ASP A 522 7.54 -34.54 5.41
CA ASP A 522 7.35 -33.10 5.56
C ASP A 522 8.66 -32.40 5.16
N GLU A 523 8.70 -31.80 3.96
CA GLU A 523 9.68 -30.76 3.65
C GLU A 523 8.98 -29.39 3.66
N ASP A 524 9.33 -28.59 4.66
CA ASP A 524 9.08 -27.16 4.74
C ASP A 524 9.62 -26.48 3.47
N MET A 525 8.79 -26.30 2.44
CA MET A 525 9.14 -25.47 1.29
C MET A 525 9.06 -23.99 1.68
N GLU A 526 10.24 -23.38 1.78
CA GLU A 526 10.48 -21.94 1.89
C GLU A 526 9.63 -21.14 0.89
N ASP A 527 8.98 -20.09 1.40
CA ASP A 527 8.25 -19.07 0.65
C ASP A 527 9.15 -18.43 -0.44
N GLY A 528 9.08 -18.98 -1.65
CA GLY A 528 9.70 -18.43 -2.86
C GLY A 528 8.66 -17.77 -3.75
N GLU A 529 8.65 -16.43 -3.81
CA GLU A 529 7.99 -15.68 -4.87
C GLU A 529 8.66 -16.01 -6.21
N ILE A 530 7.99 -16.83 -7.03
CA ILE A 530 8.35 -17.03 -8.43
C ILE A 530 7.55 -16.01 -9.25
N GLU A 531 8.23 -14.95 -9.68
CA GLU A 531 7.69 -13.97 -10.63
C GLU A 531 7.77 -14.55 -12.06
N SER A 532 6.65 -15.07 -12.58
CA SER A 532 6.45 -15.22 -14.02
C SER A 532 5.16 -14.52 -14.44
N ASP A 533 5.31 -13.26 -14.86
CA ASP A 533 4.22 -12.37 -15.26
C ASP A 533 3.98 -12.44 -16.78
N SER A 534 3.27 -13.47 -17.20
CA SER A 534 2.52 -13.47 -18.46
C SER A 534 1.03 -13.52 -18.11
N SER A 535 0.22 -12.73 -18.81
CA SER A 535 -1.20 -12.54 -18.54
C SER A 535 -2.01 -13.81 -18.81
N SER A 536 -2.02 -14.73 -17.84
CA SER A 536 -3.08 -15.71 -17.58
C SER A 536 -2.67 -16.52 -16.34
N TYR A 537 -3.25 -16.18 -15.19
CA TYR A 537 -3.16 -16.91 -13.91
C TYR A 537 -1.81 -16.80 -13.16
N ARG A 538 -1.62 -15.69 -12.43
CA ARG A 538 -0.68 -15.71 -11.29
C ARG A 538 -1.29 -16.53 -10.16
N VAL A 539 -0.54 -17.48 -9.63
CA VAL A 539 -0.98 -18.32 -8.50
C VAL A 539 -0.99 -17.44 -7.25
N LEU A 540 -2.15 -16.87 -6.95
CA LEU A 540 -2.39 -16.22 -5.67
C LEU A 540 -2.17 -17.23 -4.54
N SER A 541 -1.66 -16.76 -3.41
CA SER A 541 -1.48 -17.64 -2.25
C SER A 541 -2.82 -18.26 -1.84
N SER A 542 -2.79 -19.52 -1.40
CA SER A 542 -3.98 -20.21 -0.89
C SER A 542 -4.64 -19.44 0.26
N LYS A 543 -3.83 -18.71 1.01
CA LYS A 543 -4.27 -17.82 2.09
C LYS A 543 -5.09 -16.65 1.55
N THR A 544 -4.58 -15.87 0.60
CA THR A 544 -5.27 -14.68 0.07
C THR A 544 -6.66 -15.01 -0.48
N LEU A 545 -6.82 -16.13 -1.18
CA LEU A 545 -8.13 -16.56 -1.68
C LEU A 545 -9.10 -16.91 -0.55
N ALA A 546 -8.62 -17.61 0.48
CA ALA A 546 -9.44 -17.94 1.64
C ALA A 546 -9.88 -16.66 2.38
N ASP A 547 -8.95 -15.73 2.61
CA ASP A 547 -9.21 -14.46 3.26
C ASP A 547 -10.25 -13.63 2.45
N VAL A 548 -10.18 -13.66 1.11
CA VAL A 548 -11.19 -13.01 0.24
C VAL A 548 -12.58 -13.66 0.37
N VAL A 549 -12.66 -14.99 0.50
CA VAL A 549 -13.94 -15.68 0.75
C VAL A 549 -14.55 -15.22 2.07
N GLU A 550 -13.74 -15.15 3.12
CA GLU A 550 -14.16 -14.63 4.43
C GLU A 550 -14.58 -13.17 4.32
N ALA A 551 -13.81 -12.33 3.63
CA ALA A 551 -14.15 -10.93 3.42
C ALA A 551 -15.46 -10.72 2.66
N LEU A 552 -15.72 -11.52 1.61
CA LEU A 552 -17.00 -11.48 0.90
C LEU A 552 -18.16 -11.87 1.84
N ILE A 553 -17.98 -12.90 2.68
CA ILE A 553 -18.96 -13.27 3.71
C ILE A 553 -19.19 -12.09 4.67
N GLY A 554 -18.12 -11.43 5.11
CA GLY A 554 -18.19 -10.25 5.97
C GLY A 554 -18.96 -9.10 5.33
N VAL A 555 -18.68 -8.76 4.07
CA VAL A 555 -19.39 -7.71 3.31
C VAL A 555 -20.87 -8.04 3.16
N TYR A 556 -21.22 -9.26 2.78
CA TYR A 556 -22.61 -9.67 2.63
C TYR A 556 -23.33 -9.64 3.98
N TYR A 557 -22.64 -10.01 5.06
CA TYR A 557 -23.20 -9.93 6.41
C TYR A 557 -23.47 -8.49 6.86
N VAL A 558 -22.59 -7.54 6.54
CA VAL A 558 -22.75 -6.12 6.89
C VAL A 558 -23.87 -5.46 6.10
N GLU A 559 -23.88 -5.62 4.78
CA GLU A 559 -24.80 -4.90 3.89
C GLU A 559 -26.19 -5.55 3.82
N GLY A 560 -26.26 -6.89 3.85
CA GLY A 560 -27.52 -7.64 3.68
C GLY A 560 -27.90 -8.56 4.84
N GLY A 561 -27.17 -8.50 5.95
CA GLY A 561 -27.44 -9.27 7.16
C GLY A 561 -27.24 -10.78 7.00
N LYS A 562 -27.84 -11.55 7.92
CA LYS A 562 -27.71 -13.02 7.97
C LYS A 562 -28.17 -13.72 6.68
N HIS A 563 -29.20 -13.19 6.02
CA HIS A 563 -29.78 -13.79 4.82
C HIS A 563 -28.84 -13.69 3.62
N ALA A 564 -28.21 -12.52 3.44
CA ALA A 564 -27.23 -12.30 2.38
C ALA A 564 -25.98 -13.15 2.56
N ALA A 565 -25.43 -13.19 3.78
CA ALA A 565 -24.25 -13.99 4.08
C ALA A 565 -24.50 -15.49 3.87
N ASN A 566 -25.67 -16.00 4.28
CA ASN A 566 -26.03 -17.39 4.06
C ASN A 566 -26.25 -17.70 2.56
N HIS A 567 -26.86 -16.79 1.81
CA HIS A 567 -26.99 -16.90 0.35
C HIS A 567 -25.62 -17.01 -0.32
N LEU A 568 -24.66 -16.16 0.07
CA LEU A 568 -23.29 -16.23 -0.43
C LEU A 568 -22.61 -17.54 -0.05
N MET A 569 -22.69 -17.98 1.21
CA MET A 569 -22.11 -19.26 1.66
C MET A 569 -22.65 -20.42 0.82
N LYS A 570 -23.97 -20.46 0.57
CA LYS A 570 -24.62 -21.45 -0.29
C LYS A 570 -24.14 -21.36 -1.73
N TRP A 571 -24.00 -20.15 -2.28
CA TRP A 571 -23.48 -19.93 -3.62
C TRP A 571 -22.03 -20.41 -3.76
N ILE A 572 -21.17 -20.17 -2.78
CA ILE A 572 -19.77 -20.63 -2.74
C ILE A 572 -19.70 -22.16 -2.66
N GLY A 573 -20.64 -22.80 -1.95
CA GLY A 573 -20.72 -24.25 -1.79
C GLY A 573 -20.63 -24.72 -0.33
N ILE A 574 -20.63 -23.79 0.62
CA ILE A 574 -20.63 -24.08 2.06
C ILE A 574 -22.09 -24.39 2.46
N GLN A 575 -22.38 -25.67 2.71
CA GLN A 575 -23.72 -26.09 3.13
C GLN A 575 -23.90 -25.89 4.63
N VAL A 576 -24.70 -24.88 5.00
CA VAL A 576 -24.97 -24.52 6.41
C VAL A 576 -26.46 -24.36 6.72
N GLU A 577 -27.34 -24.73 5.77
CA GLU A 577 -28.78 -24.80 5.99
C GLU A 577 -29.16 -26.21 6.48
N SER A 578 -30.00 -26.25 7.51
CA SER A 578 -30.68 -27.45 8.00
C SER A 578 -32.18 -27.21 7.84
N ASP A 579 -32.94 -28.24 7.47
CA ASP A 579 -34.39 -28.15 7.42
C ASP A 579 -34.95 -27.78 8.82
N PRO A 580 -35.85 -26.79 8.92
CA PRO A 580 -36.47 -26.39 10.19
C PRO A 580 -37.11 -27.56 10.93
N ASP A 581 -37.70 -28.50 10.18
CA ASP A 581 -38.45 -29.65 10.71
C ASP A 581 -37.57 -30.74 11.34
N GLU A 582 -36.29 -30.87 10.92
CA GLU A 582 -35.35 -31.80 11.58
C GLU A 582 -34.82 -31.24 12.91
N MET A 583 -34.84 -29.92 13.10
CA MET A 583 -34.13 -29.20 14.18
C MET A 583 -34.91 -29.04 15.49
N ASP A 584 -36.24 -29.21 15.49
CA ASP A 584 -37.08 -29.14 16.69
C ASP A 584 -37.24 -30.51 17.37
N SER A 585 -36.86 -31.59 16.70
CA SER A 585 -37.02 -32.97 17.20
C SER A 585 -35.87 -33.45 18.11
N ILE A 586 -34.83 -32.64 18.32
CA ILE A 586 -33.53 -33.09 18.88
C ILE A 586 -33.25 -32.59 20.31
N VAL A 587 -34.13 -31.78 20.91
CA VAL A 587 -34.00 -31.43 22.34
C VAL A 587 -34.43 -32.64 23.18
N LYS A 588 -33.49 -33.56 23.43
CA LYS A 588 -33.70 -34.60 24.44
C LYS A 588 -34.00 -33.89 25.77
N PRO A 589 -35.10 -34.22 26.48
CA PRO A 589 -35.31 -33.70 27.82
C PRO A 589 -34.19 -34.20 28.72
N SER A 590 -33.33 -33.28 29.15
CA SER A 590 -32.27 -33.55 30.11
C SER A 590 -32.91 -33.94 31.44
N ASN A 591 -33.00 -35.24 31.76
CA ASN A 591 -33.45 -35.72 33.06
C ASN A 591 -32.35 -35.47 34.11
N VAL A 592 -32.22 -34.23 34.55
CA VAL A 592 -31.34 -33.86 35.66
C VAL A 592 -31.99 -34.35 36.96
N PRO A 593 -31.31 -35.17 37.77
CA PRO A 593 -31.82 -35.60 39.07
C PRO A 593 -32.22 -34.41 39.96
N GLU A 594 -33.38 -34.51 40.62
CA GLU A 594 -33.93 -33.44 41.46
C GLU A 594 -32.98 -33.06 42.62
N SER A 595 -32.17 -34.02 43.10
CA SER A 595 -31.11 -33.79 44.10
C SER A 595 -30.03 -32.82 43.63
N ILE A 596 -29.71 -32.80 42.34
CA ILE A 596 -28.73 -31.88 41.76
C ILE A 596 -29.35 -30.49 41.61
N LEU A 597 -30.61 -30.40 41.18
CA LEU A 597 -31.34 -29.13 41.09
C LEU A 597 -31.38 -28.44 42.46
N ARG A 598 -31.62 -29.17 43.55
CA ARG A 598 -31.61 -28.60 44.91
C ARG A 598 -30.22 -28.17 45.42
N SER A 599 -29.14 -28.69 44.82
CA SER A 599 -27.76 -28.36 45.22
C SER A 599 -27.24 -27.06 44.60
N VAL A 600 -27.93 -26.51 43.59
CA VAL A 600 -27.51 -25.31 42.86
C VAL A 600 -28.34 -24.11 43.33
N ASN A 601 -27.66 -23.03 43.69
CA ASN A 601 -28.32 -21.76 44.02
C ASN A 601 -28.66 -20.99 42.73
N PHE A 602 -29.82 -21.28 42.16
CA PHE A 602 -30.29 -20.64 40.92
C PHE A 602 -30.56 -19.15 41.11
N GLU A 603 -31.10 -18.71 42.24
CA GLU A 603 -31.41 -17.29 42.48
C GLU A 603 -30.16 -16.41 42.41
N ALA A 604 -29.05 -16.88 42.99
CA ALA A 604 -27.78 -16.16 42.93
C ALA A 604 -27.20 -16.12 41.50
N LEU A 605 -27.29 -17.23 40.76
CA LEU A 605 -26.73 -17.33 39.41
C LEU A 605 -27.57 -16.58 38.36
N GLU A 606 -28.89 -16.75 38.39
CA GLU A 606 -29.86 -16.00 37.58
C GLU A 606 -29.82 -14.50 37.93
N GLY A 607 -29.61 -14.15 39.22
CA GLY A 607 -29.40 -12.78 39.67
C GLY A 607 -28.09 -12.16 39.18
N ALA A 608 -26.99 -12.92 39.15
CA ALA A 608 -25.71 -12.48 38.62
C ALA A 608 -25.78 -12.25 37.10
N LEU A 609 -26.46 -13.14 36.37
CA LEU A 609 -26.65 -13.04 34.92
C LEU A 609 -27.79 -12.10 34.51
N LYS A 610 -28.65 -11.70 35.45
CA LYS A 610 -29.85 -10.88 35.24
C LYS A 610 -30.80 -11.47 34.17
N ILE A 611 -30.97 -12.79 34.18
CA ILE A 611 -31.86 -13.53 33.28
C ILE A 611 -32.48 -14.72 34.00
N GLU A 612 -33.76 -15.00 33.73
CA GLU A 612 -34.45 -16.20 34.20
C GLU A 612 -34.42 -17.27 33.12
N PHE A 613 -33.96 -18.48 33.46
CA PHE A 613 -33.89 -19.60 32.52
C PHE A 613 -35.21 -20.35 32.45
N LYS A 614 -35.70 -20.64 31.24
CA LYS A 614 -36.84 -21.55 31.04
C LYS A 614 -36.46 -22.99 31.38
N ASN A 615 -35.26 -23.40 30.96
CA ASN A 615 -34.72 -24.72 31.21
C ASN A 615 -33.45 -24.64 32.08
N ARG A 616 -33.64 -24.72 33.40
CA ARG A 616 -32.55 -24.74 34.39
C ARG A 616 -31.56 -25.90 34.21
N ALA A 617 -31.91 -26.97 33.48
CA ALA A 617 -30.98 -28.05 33.19
C ALA A 617 -29.79 -27.60 32.32
N LEU A 618 -30.00 -26.66 31.39
CA LEU A 618 -28.93 -26.10 30.56
C LEU A 618 -27.91 -25.34 31.40
N LEU A 619 -28.39 -24.61 32.41
CA LEU A 619 -27.54 -23.88 33.33
C LEU A 619 -26.73 -24.82 34.24
N VAL A 620 -27.33 -25.92 34.67
CA VAL A 620 -26.60 -26.98 35.41
C VAL A 620 -25.53 -27.63 34.54
N GLU A 621 -25.81 -27.91 33.27
CA GLU A 621 -24.81 -28.42 32.32
C GLU A 621 -23.65 -27.44 32.13
N ALA A 622 -23.94 -26.16 31.92
CA ALA A 622 -22.94 -25.10 31.72
C ALA A 622 -21.94 -24.95 32.89
N ILE A 623 -22.38 -25.17 34.13
CA ILE A 623 -21.53 -25.05 35.32
C ILE A 623 -20.90 -26.38 35.77
N THR A 624 -21.08 -27.48 35.03
CA THR A 624 -20.60 -28.81 35.43
C THR A 624 -19.34 -29.25 34.68
N HIS A 625 -18.23 -29.38 35.39
CA HIS A 625 -16.94 -29.82 34.84
C HIS A 625 -16.85 -31.36 34.72
N ALA A 626 -16.11 -31.84 33.71
CA ALA A 626 -15.96 -33.27 33.38
C ALA A 626 -15.41 -34.14 34.53
N SER A 627 -14.69 -33.56 35.49
CA SER A 627 -14.19 -34.27 36.69
C SER A 627 -15.28 -34.67 37.69
N ARG A 628 -16.52 -34.22 37.48
CA ARG A 628 -17.69 -34.63 38.28
C ARG A 628 -18.75 -35.29 37.38
N PRO A 629 -18.47 -36.49 36.82
CA PRO A 629 -19.45 -37.21 36.03
C PRO A 629 -20.65 -37.55 36.93
N SER A 630 -21.81 -36.94 36.65
CA SER A 630 -23.05 -37.19 37.39
C SER A 630 -24.01 -37.92 36.45
N SER A 631 -24.63 -39.01 36.90
CA SER A 631 -25.63 -39.74 36.11
C SER A 631 -26.73 -38.78 35.63
N GLY A 632 -26.85 -38.61 34.30
CA GLY A 632 -27.87 -37.77 33.67
C GLY A 632 -27.49 -36.29 33.46
N VAL A 633 -26.28 -35.83 33.80
CA VAL A 633 -25.82 -34.46 33.54
C VAL A 633 -24.59 -34.48 32.63
N SER A 634 -24.72 -33.86 31.45
CA SER A 634 -23.59 -33.65 30.52
C SER A 634 -22.60 -32.63 31.08
N CYS A 635 -21.34 -32.68 30.63
CA CYS A 635 -20.35 -31.65 30.94
C CYS A 635 -20.53 -30.41 30.05
N TYR A 636 -20.00 -29.28 30.49
CA TYR A 636 -20.13 -27.99 29.81
C TYR A 636 -19.51 -27.93 28.41
N GLN A 637 -18.61 -28.85 28.05
CA GLN A 637 -17.72 -28.76 26.87
C GLN A 637 -18.47 -28.58 25.54
N ARG A 638 -19.66 -29.18 25.39
CA ARG A 638 -20.46 -28.98 24.18
C ARG A 638 -21.07 -27.58 24.13
N LEU A 639 -21.49 -27.03 25.26
CA LEU A 639 -22.02 -25.66 25.36
C LEU A 639 -20.90 -24.63 25.20
N GLU A 640 -19.70 -24.92 25.72
CA GLU A 640 -18.48 -24.14 25.49
C GLU A 640 -18.20 -24.01 23.98
N PHE A 641 -18.22 -25.12 23.23
CA PHE A 641 -17.99 -25.09 21.78
C PHE A 641 -18.89 -24.10 21.00
N VAL A 642 -20.19 -24.05 21.31
CA VAL A 642 -21.11 -23.11 20.66
C VAL A 642 -21.02 -21.71 21.26
N GLY A 643 -20.71 -21.61 22.55
CA GLY A 643 -20.53 -20.37 23.28
C GLY A 643 -19.30 -19.57 22.85
N ASP A 644 -18.16 -20.24 22.67
CA ASP A 644 -16.92 -19.70 22.08
C ASP A 644 -17.24 -18.98 20.77
N ALA A 645 -17.88 -19.69 19.85
CA ALA A 645 -18.20 -19.16 18.53
C ALA A 645 -19.23 -18.01 18.57
N VAL A 646 -20.20 -18.02 19.49
CA VAL A 646 -21.18 -16.92 19.60
C VAL A 646 -20.55 -15.67 20.21
N LEU A 647 -19.70 -15.82 21.23
CA LEU A 647 -19.03 -14.71 21.88
C LEU A 647 -17.99 -14.09 20.95
N ASP A 648 -17.18 -14.89 20.27
CA ASP A 648 -16.21 -14.40 19.27
C ASP A 648 -16.93 -13.58 18.18
N HIS A 649 -18.04 -14.10 17.66
CA HIS A 649 -18.85 -13.39 16.67
C HIS A 649 -19.42 -12.07 17.20
N LEU A 650 -20.05 -12.08 18.38
CA LEU A 650 -20.71 -10.90 18.94
C LEU A 650 -19.71 -9.81 19.35
N ILE A 651 -18.59 -10.19 19.96
CA ILE A 651 -17.52 -9.27 20.33
C ILE A 651 -16.87 -8.68 19.07
N THR A 652 -16.52 -9.52 18.08
CA THR A 652 -15.93 -9.05 16.81
C THR A 652 -16.89 -8.10 16.08
N ARG A 653 -18.18 -8.43 16.03
CA ARG A 653 -19.23 -7.56 15.48
C ARG A 653 -19.29 -6.22 16.22
N HIS A 654 -19.27 -6.23 17.56
CA HIS A 654 -19.29 -5.01 18.35
C HIS A 654 -18.06 -4.13 18.06
N LEU A 655 -16.86 -4.72 18.05
CA LEU A 655 -15.62 -4.00 17.75
C LEU A 655 -15.63 -3.41 16.33
N PHE A 656 -16.08 -4.18 15.35
CA PHE A 656 -16.15 -3.76 13.94
C PHE A 656 -17.07 -2.55 13.71
N PHE A 657 -18.23 -2.49 14.39
CA PHE A 657 -19.17 -1.38 14.26
C PHE A 657 -18.86 -0.20 15.19
N THR A 658 -18.16 -0.44 16.30
CA THR A 658 -17.77 0.64 17.24
C THR A 658 -16.57 1.42 16.71
N TYR A 659 -15.60 0.74 16.08
CA TYR A 659 -14.36 1.37 15.63
C TYR A 659 -14.21 1.34 14.10
N THR A 660 -14.98 2.17 13.42
CA THR A 660 -15.00 2.22 11.94
C THR A 660 -13.72 2.75 11.30
N ASN A 661 -12.96 3.57 12.04
CA ASN A 661 -11.78 4.27 11.52
C ASN A 661 -10.45 3.67 12.02
N LEU A 662 -10.50 2.55 12.76
CA LEU A 662 -9.28 1.88 13.22
C LEU A 662 -8.66 1.09 12.07
N PRO A 663 -7.32 1.12 11.94
CA PRO A 663 -6.61 0.25 11.02
C PRO A 663 -6.91 -1.23 11.31
N PRO A 664 -7.06 -2.08 10.28
CA PRO A 664 -7.42 -3.49 10.43
C PRO A 664 -6.50 -4.25 11.39
N GLY A 665 -5.19 -4.03 11.33
CA GLY A 665 -4.23 -4.66 12.26
C GLY A 665 -4.52 -4.34 13.73
N ARG A 666 -4.92 -3.11 14.07
CA ARG A 666 -5.29 -2.74 15.45
C ARG A 666 -6.61 -3.36 15.87
N LEU A 667 -7.55 -3.56 14.93
CA LEU A 667 -8.81 -4.23 15.19
C LEU A 667 -8.60 -5.73 15.48
N THR A 668 -7.67 -6.38 14.78
CA THR A 668 -7.23 -7.76 15.05
C THR A 668 -6.61 -7.87 16.45
N ASP A 669 -5.76 -6.92 16.83
CA ASP A 669 -5.17 -6.87 18.18
C ASP A 669 -6.27 -6.70 19.25
N LEU A 670 -7.26 -5.83 19.01
CA LEU A 670 -8.41 -5.64 19.91
C LEU A 670 -9.24 -6.92 20.04
N ARG A 671 -9.52 -7.63 18.93
CA ARG A 671 -10.24 -8.91 18.95
C ARG A 671 -9.48 -9.92 19.80
N ALA A 672 -8.18 -10.09 19.55
CA ALA A 672 -7.35 -11.04 20.28
C ALA A 672 -7.23 -10.72 21.77
N ALA A 673 -7.24 -9.45 22.14
CA ALA A 673 -7.26 -9.03 23.54
C ALA A 673 -8.65 -9.25 24.16
N ALA A 674 -9.74 -8.89 23.47
CA ALA A 674 -11.09 -8.99 24.02
C ALA A 674 -11.57 -10.44 24.16
N VAL A 675 -11.34 -11.26 23.14
CA VAL A 675 -11.68 -12.69 23.09
C VAL A 675 -10.48 -13.50 23.59
N ASN A 676 -10.25 -13.43 24.90
CA ASN A 676 -9.16 -14.13 25.57
C ASN A 676 -9.70 -14.85 26.81
N ASN A 677 -9.37 -16.13 26.93
CA ASN A 677 -9.69 -16.96 28.09
C ASN A 677 -9.30 -16.31 29.44
N GLU A 678 -8.17 -15.60 29.50
CA GLU A 678 -7.78 -14.89 30.74
C GLU A 678 -8.77 -13.78 31.12
N ASN A 679 -9.25 -13.02 30.13
CA ASN A 679 -10.24 -11.97 30.36
C ASN A 679 -11.58 -12.56 30.77
N PHE A 680 -12.02 -13.65 30.13
CA PHE A 680 -13.22 -14.36 30.55
C PHE A 680 -13.09 -14.93 31.97
N ALA A 681 -11.95 -15.48 32.35
CA ALA A 681 -11.70 -15.93 33.72
C ALA A 681 -11.82 -14.79 34.74
N ARG A 682 -11.28 -13.60 34.43
CA ARG A 682 -11.42 -12.40 35.28
C ARG A 682 -12.88 -11.96 35.41
N VAL A 683 -13.64 -12.02 34.33
CA VAL A 683 -15.09 -11.76 34.32
C VAL A 683 -15.83 -12.78 35.21
N ALA A 684 -15.46 -14.06 35.15
CA ALA A 684 -16.02 -15.11 36.01
C ALA A 684 -15.75 -14.87 37.51
N VAL A 685 -14.57 -14.33 37.85
CA VAL A 685 -14.24 -13.96 39.23
C VAL A 685 -15.03 -12.72 39.68
N LYS A 686 -15.04 -11.67 38.84
CA LYS A 686 -15.70 -10.39 39.12
C LYS A 686 -17.19 -10.53 39.42
N HIS A 687 -17.89 -11.38 38.69
CA HIS A 687 -19.34 -11.63 38.87
C HIS A 687 -19.64 -12.87 39.71
N LEU A 688 -18.65 -13.40 40.44
CA LEU A 688 -18.78 -14.55 41.33
C LEU A 688 -19.26 -15.85 40.65
N LEU A 689 -19.15 -15.99 39.33
CA LEU A 689 -19.56 -17.20 38.61
C LEU A 689 -18.73 -18.44 39.01
N HIS A 690 -17.46 -18.22 39.37
CA HIS A 690 -16.55 -19.29 39.82
C HIS A 690 -17.06 -20.06 41.06
N VAL A 691 -17.87 -19.46 41.93
CA VAL A 691 -18.39 -20.14 43.14
C VAL A 691 -19.47 -21.17 42.83
N HIS A 692 -20.07 -21.07 41.65
CA HIS A 692 -21.12 -21.97 41.17
C HIS A 692 -20.56 -23.16 40.38
N LEU A 693 -19.25 -23.19 40.11
CA LEU A 693 -18.60 -24.24 39.34
C LEU A 693 -18.65 -25.58 40.09
N ARG A 694 -19.19 -26.62 39.43
CA ARG A 694 -19.27 -27.98 39.98
C ARG A 694 -18.11 -28.82 39.44
N HIS A 695 -17.10 -29.08 40.28
CA HIS A 695 -15.95 -29.94 39.92
C HIS A 695 -15.58 -30.90 41.07
N GLY A 696 -14.82 -31.96 40.75
CA GLY A 696 -14.33 -32.95 41.72
C GLY A 696 -12.82 -32.91 41.97
N SER A 697 -12.09 -31.99 41.32
CA SER A 697 -10.62 -31.92 41.39
C SER A 697 -10.14 -30.95 42.47
N SER A 698 -9.34 -31.45 43.42
CA SER A 698 -8.69 -30.65 44.47
C SER A 698 -7.54 -29.78 43.94
N ALA A 699 -6.87 -30.23 42.88
CA ALA A 699 -5.83 -29.44 42.21
C ALA A 699 -6.44 -28.21 41.52
N LEU A 700 -7.59 -28.38 40.86
CA LEU A 700 -8.33 -27.28 40.23
C LEU A 700 -8.85 -26.29 41.29
N GLU A 701 -9.38 -26.79 42.40
CA GLU A 701 -9.81 -25.96 43.54
C GLU A 701 -8.70 -25.02 44.02
N LYS A 702 -7.47 -25.55 44.18
CA LYS A 702 -6.32 -24.76 44.60
C LYS A 702 -5.98 -23.66 43.57
N GLN A 703 -5.94 -24.03 42.28
CA GLN A 703 -5.64 -23.07 41.20
C GLN A 703 -6.68 -21.95 41.11
N ILE A 704 -7.97 -22.27 41.26
CA ILE A 704 -9.03 -21.26 41.28
C ILE A 704 -8.86 -20.33 42.48
N ARG A 705 -8.59 -20.87 43.67
CA ARG A 705 -8.40 -20.06 44.89
C ARG A 705 -7.22 -19.10 44.78
N ASP A 706 -6.08 -19.59 44.27
CA ASP A 706 -4.88 -18.79 44.09
C ASP A 706 -5.15 -17.65 43.09
N PHE A 707 -5.78 -17.95 41.95
CA PHE A 707 -6.15 -16.96 40.93
C PHE A 707 -7.18 -15.93 41.43
N VAL A 708 -8.21 -16.36 42.17
CA VAL A 708 -9.22 -15.46 42.75
C VAL A 708 -8.59 -14.46 43.70
N LYS A 709 -7.64 -14.91 44.53
CA LYS A 709 -6.92 -14.04 45.45
C LYS A 709 -6.11 -12.97 44.71
N GLU A 710 -5.37 -13.37 43.66
CA GLU A 710 -4.59 -12.44 42.85
C GLU A 710 -5.47 -11.42 42.13
N VAL A 711 -6.59 -11.84 41.53
CA VAL A 711 -7.53 -10.93 40.87
C VAL A 711 -8.14 -9.95 41.87
N GLN A 712 -8.47 -10.39 43.09
CA GLN A 712 -8.95 -9.50 44.15
C GLN A 712 -7.87 -8.50 44.58
N ASP A 713 -6.63 -8.94 44.75
CA ASP A 713 -5.49 -8.08 45.09
C ASP A 713 -5.20 -7.04 43.98
N GLU A 714 -5.42 -7.39 42.71
CA GLU A 714 -5.31 -6.47 41.57
C GLU A 714 -6.47 -5.46 41.50
N LEU A 715 -7.72 -5.90 41.74
CA LEU A 715 -8.90 -5.04 41.75
C LEU A 715 -8.84 -3.96 42.85
N LEU A 716 -8.09 -4.23 43.93
CA LEU A 716 -7.83 -3.27 45.01
C LEU A 716 -6.85 -2.15 44.60
N LYS A 717 -6.10 -2.29 43.50
CA LYS A 717 -5.17 -1.27 43.00
C LYS A 717 -5.87 -0.35 41.98
N PRO A 718 -6.11 0.93 42.29
CA PRO A 718 -6.80 1.84 41.37
C PRO A 718 -5.94 2.09 40.11
N GLY A 719 -6.54 1.89 38.93
CA GLY A 719 -5.93 2.17 37.62
C GLY A 719 -5.27 0.98 36.91
N PHE A 720 -5.27 -0.22 37.49
CA PHE A 720 -4.63 -1.40 36.90
C PHE A 720 -5.64 -2.32 36.18
N ASN A 721 -6.01 -1.97 34.94
CA ASN A 721 -6.76 -2.88 34.07
C ASN A 721 -5.76 -3.76 33.29
N SER A 722 -5.36 -4.89 33.88
CA SER A 722 -4.45 -5.84 33.22
C SER A 722 -5.21 -6.67 32.18
N PHE A 723 -5.43 -6.11 30.99
CA PHE A 723 -5.91 -6.87 29.84
C PHE A 723 -4.75 -7.73 29.31
N GLY A 724 -4.55 -8.93 29.88
CA GLY A 724 -3.58 -9.93 29.37
C GLY A 724 -2.10 -9.62 29.62
N LEU A 725 -1.78 -8.82 30.64
CA LEU A 725 -0.42 -8.51 31.09
C LEU A 725 -0.11 -9.07 32.50
N GLY A 726 -1.04 -9.83 33.08
CA GLY A 726 -0.82 -10.51 34.35
C GLY A 726 0.21 -11.63 34.15
N ASP A 727 1.17 -11.74 35.06
CA ASP A 727 2.15 -12.83 35.03
C ASP A 727 1.53 -14.17 35.51
N CYS A 728 0.26 -14.16 35.93
CA CYS A 728 -0.48 -15.33 36.39
C CYS A 728 -1.30 -16.01 35.28
N LYS A 729 -1.19 -17.33 35.20
CA LYS A 729 -1.92 -18.13 34.21
C LYS A 729 -3.30 -18.49 34.75
N ALA A 730 -4.34 -17.87 34.22
CA ALA A 730 -5.72 -18.17 34.59
C ALA A 730 -6.08 -19.66 34.37
N PRO A 731 -6.85 -20.29 35.28
CA PRO A 731 -7.42 -21.61 35.06
C PRO A 731 -8.39 -21.57 33.86
N LYS A 732 -8.12 -22.39 32.83
CA LYS A 732 -8.94 -22.42 31.59
C LYS A 732 -10.43 -22.59 31.86
N VAL A 733 -10.77 -23.48 32.78
CA VAL A 733 -12.15 -23.79 33.19
C VAL A 733 -12.97 -22.54 33.53
N LEU A 734 -12.35 -21.47 34.05
CA LEU A 734 -13.07 -20.22 34.36
C LEU A 734 -13.48 -19.42 33.11
N GLY A 735 -12.71 -19.49 32.02
CA GLY A 735 -13.13 -18.95 30.74
C GLY A 735 -14.13 -19.86 30.05
N ASP A 736 -13.87 -21.17 30.04
CA ASP A 736 -14.76 -22.16 29.42
C ASP A 736 -16.20 -22.09 30.01
N ILE A 737 -16.37 -21.79 31.31
CA ILE A 737 -17.70 -21.67 31.93
C ILE A 737 -18.45 -20.41 31.49
N VAL A 738 -17.73 -19.35 31.18
CA VAL A 738 -18.32 -18.10 30.69
C VAL A 738 -18.83 -18.33 29.27
N GLU A 739 -18.06 -19.03 28.45
CA GLU A 739 -18.45 -19.48 27.12
C GLU A 739 -19.63 -20.46 27.20
N SER A 740 -19.58 -21.46 28.08
CA SER A 740 -20.66 -22.45 28.21
C SER A 740 -21.98 -21.82 28.68
N ILE A 741 -21.94 -20.83 29.57
CA ILE A 741 -23.13 -20.07 29.98
C ILE A 741 -23.68 -19.29 28.78
N ALA A 742 -22.84 -18.69 27.94
CA ALA A 742 -23.29 -18.05 26.70
C ALA A 742 -24.01 -19.05 25.77
N GLY A 743 -23.46 -20.25 25.63
CA GLY A 743 -24.08 -21.36 24.91
C GLY A 743 -25.43 -21.79 25.50
N ALA A 744 -25.54 -21.85 26.83
CA ALA A 744 -26.79 -22.17 27.52
C ALA A 744 -27.87 -21.10 27.28
N ILE A 745 -27.52 -19.81 27.42
CA ILE A 745 -28.45 -18.69 27.16
C ILE A 745 -28.90 -18.71 25.70
N PHE A 746 -27.99 -18.97 24.77
CA PHE A 746 -28.32 -19.07 23.34
C PHE A 746 -29.38 -20.16 23.07
N LEU A 747 -29.27 -21.32 23.71
CA LEU A 747 -30.24 -22.40 23.53
C LEU A 747 -31.57 -22.09 24.24
N ASP A 748 -31.53 -21.56 25.45
CA ASP A 748 -32.73 -21.21 26.24
C ASP A 748 -33.56 -20.09 25.59
N SER A 749 -32.89 -19.15 24.91
CA SER A 749 -33.52 -18.03 24.20
C SER A 749 -34.16 -18.43 22.86
N GLY A 750 -34.12 -19.71 22.47
CA GLY A 750 -34.61 -20.14 21.16
C GLY A 750 -33.65 -19.78 20.03
N ARG A 751 -32.33 -19.78 20.29
CA ARG A 751 -31.26 -19.50 19.32
C ARG A 751 -31.18 -18.02 18.92
N ASP A 752 -31.51 -17.12 19.84
CA ASP A 752 -31.42 -15.67 19.65
C ASP A 752 -30.10 -15.11 20.21
N THR A 753 -29.25 -14.62 19.31
CA THR A 753 -27.95 -14.02 19.65
C THR A 753 -28.09 -12.63 20.29
N ALA A 754 -29.22 -11.93 20.07
CA ALA A 754 -29.46 -10.61 20.67
C ALA A 754 -29.63 -10.72 22.19
N VAL A 755 -30.29 -11.79 22.67
CA VAL A 755 -30.44 -12.07 24.11
C VAL A 755 -29.10 -12.36 24.76
N VAL A 756 -28.24 -13.14 24.10
CA VAL A 756 -26.87 -13.42 24.58
C VAL A 756 -26.09 -12.12 24.73
N TRP A 757 -26.09 -11.26 23.71
CA TRP A 757 -25.38 -9.98 23.76
C TRP A 757 -25.91 -9.05 24.87
N ARG A 758 -27.24 -8.98 25.06
CA ARG A 758 -27.86 -8.18 26.12
C ARG A 758 -27.36 -8.58 27.52
N VAL A 759 -27.11 -9.87 27.74
CA VAL A 759 -26.57 -10.38 29.01
C VAL A 759 -25.05 -10.16 29.10
N PHE A 760 -24.31 -10.49 28.04
CA PHE A 760 -22.85 -10.48 28.09
C PHE A 760 -22.22 -9.10 27.93
N GLN A 761 -22.83 -8.17 27.21
CA GLN A 761 -22.32 -6.80 27.07
C GLN A 761 -22.04 -6.12 28.43
N PRO A 762 -22.98 -6.10 29.41
CA PRO A 762 -22.69 -5.54 30.73
C PRO A 762 -21.73 -6.39 31.56
N LEU A 763 -21.73 -7.72 31.38
CA LEU A 763 -20.82 -8.61 32.12
C LEU A 763 -19.36 -8.40 31.70
N LEU A 764 -19.12 -8.19 30.41
CA LEU A 764 -17.79 -7.95 29.83
C LEU A 764 -17.28 -6.52 30.07
N HIS A 765 -18.05 -5.64 30.69
CA HIS A 765 -17.65 -4.25 30.92
C HIS A 765 -16.70 -4.11 32.14
N PRO A 766 -15.62 -3.31 32.06
CA PRO A 766 -15.14 -2.57 30.88
C PRO A 766 -14.49 -3.50 29.84
N MET A 767 -14.87 -3.32 28.57
CA MET A 767 -14.26 -4.03 27.44
C MET A 767 -12.96 -3.34 27.02
N VAL A 768 -12.10 -4.07 26.31
CA VAL A 768 -10.84 -3.52 25.76
C VAL A 768 -11.14 -2.40 24.76
N THR A 769 -10.56 -1.23 25.00
CA THR A 769 -10.56 -0.07 24.09
C THR A 769 -9.16 0.16 23.50
N PRO A 770 -9.02 0.89 22.37
CA PRO A 770 -7.72 1.22 21.78
C PRO A 770 -6.72 1.86 22.74
N GLU A 771 -7.20 2.66 23.69
CA GLU A 771 -6.40 3.35 24.70
C GLU A 771 -5.94 2.42 25.82
N THR A 772 -6.74 1.39 26.11
CA THR A 772 -6.43 0.37 27.13
C THR A 772 -5.73 -0.86 26.55
N LEU A 773 -5.69 -1.01 25.22
CA LEU A 773 -5.06 -2.12 24.54
C LEU A 773 -3.55 -2.05 24.75
N PRO A 774 -2.94 -3.01 25.47
CA PRO A 774 -1.50 -3.01 25.64
C PRO A 774 -0.82 -3.27 24.29
N MET A 775 0.07 -2.37 23.90
CA MET A 775 0.89 -2.56 22.70
C MET A 775 1.77 -3.80 22.90
N HIS A 776 1.87 -4.65 21.88
CA HIS A 776 2.74 -5.83 21.98
C HIS A 776 4.19 -5.36 22.21
N PRO A 777 4.91 -5.86 23.24
CA PRO A 777 6.22 -5.33 23.62
C PRO A 777 7.24 -5.27 22.48
N VAL A 778 7.22 -6.24 21.56
CA VAL A 778 8.10 -6.26 20.38
C VAL A 778 7.79 -5.12 19.42
N ARG A 779 6.50 -4.82 19.22
CA ARG A 779 6.02 -3.75 18.33
C ARG A 779 6.22 -2.38 18.96
N GLU A 780 5.88 -2.23 20.25
CA GLU A 780 6.13 -1.00 21.02
C GLU A 780 7.61 -0.64 20.97
N LEU A 781 8.51 -1.62 21.15
CA LEU A 781 9.95 -1.40 21.06
C LEU A 781 10.39 -1.02 19.65
N GLN A 782 9.84 -1.66 18.61
CA GLN A 782 10.17 -1.36 17.22
C GLN A 782 9.72 0.04 16.81
N GLU A 783 8.49 0.42 17.12
CA GLU A 783 7.95 1.76 16.82
C GLU A 783 8.73 2.85 17.57
N ARG A 784 9.08 2.62 18.84
CA ARG A 784 9.93 3.53 19.62
C ARG A 784 11.31 3.71 19.00
N CYS A 785 12.02 2.63 18.68
CA CYS A 785 13.35 2.72 18.07
C CYS A 785 13.28 3.41 16.71
N GLN A 786 12.22 3.19 15.92
CA GLN A 786 12.01 3.87 14.65
C GLN A 786 11.76 5.37 14.82
N GLN A 787 11.00 5.79 15.84
CA GLN A 787 10.78 7.21 16.17
C GLN A 787 12.06 7.93 16.59
N GLN A 788 12.96 7.24 17.32
CA GLN A 788 14.25 7.79 17.78
C GLN A 788 15.40 7.57 16.78
N ALA A 789 15.13 6.93 15.64
CA ALA A 789 16.12 6.54 14.63
C ALA A 789 17.27 5.65 15.17
N GLU A 790 16.95 4.75 16.11
CA GLU A 790 17.85 3.77 16.71
C GLU A 790 17.79 2.42 15.96
N GLY A 791 18.92 1.74 15.77
CA GLY A 791 19.00 0.43 15.14
C GLY A 791 18.63 -0.71 16.09
N LEU A 792 17.50 -1.38 15.85
CA LEU A 792 17.00 -2.52 16.65
C LEU A 792 17.39 -3.88 16.04
N GLU A 793 18.03 -4.74 16.83
CA GLU A 793 18.40 -6.11 16.43
C GLU A 793 17.98 -7.15 17.47
N TYR A 794 17.47 -8.30 17.01
CA TYR A 794 17.16 -9.46 17.86
C TYR A 794 18.13 -10.61 17.57
N LYS A 795 18.82 -11.13 18.58
CA LYS A 795 19.64 -12.34 18.48
C LYS A 795 19.00 -13.46 19.26
N ALA A 796 18.71 -14.57 18.60
CA ALA A 796 18.14 -15.75 19.23
C ALA A 796 19.15 -16.89 19.26
N SER A 797 19.37 -17.47 20.43
CA SER A 797 20.18 -18.68 20.63
C SER A 797 19.33 -19.76 21.30
N ARG A 798 19.62 -21.03 21.04
CA ARG A 798 18.91 -22.16 21.63
C ARG A 798 19.89 -23.01 22.42
N SER A 799 19.61 -23.20 23.70
CA SER A 799 20.37 -24.07 24.61
C SER A 799 19.44 -25.16 25.14
N GLY A 800 19.45 -26.33 24.51
CA GLY A 800 18.54 -27.43 24.84
C GLY A 800 17.07 -27.06 24.57
N ASN A 801 16.21 -27.22 25.59
CA ASN A 801 14.77 -26.93 25.52
C ASN A 801 14.41 -25.46 25.75
N LEU A 802 15.38 -24.57 25.93
CA LEU A 802 15.16 -23.14 26.19
C LEU A 802 15.70 -22.30 25.03
N ALA A 803 14.87 -21.41 24.50
CA ALA A 803 15.28 -20.36 23.57
C ALA A 803 15.61 -19.10 24.37
N THR A 804 16.81 -18.56 24.17
CA THR A 804 17.24 -17.26 24.71
C THR A 804 17.15 -16.23 23.60
N VAL A 805 16.52 -15.08 23.88
CA VAL A 805 16.46 -13.96 22.94
C VAL A 805 17.07 -12.73 23.61
N GLU A 806 18.01 -12.11 22.91
CA GLU A 806 18.71 -10.89 23.30
C GLU A 806 18.31 -9.76 22.34
N VAL A 807 18.09 -8.58 22.91
CA VAL A 807 17.67 -7.37 22.17
C VAL A 807 18.79 -6.34 22.24
N PHE A 808 19.23 -5.88 21.08
CA PHE A 808 20.26 -4.87 20.92
C PHE A 808 19.67 -3.61 20.30
N ILE A 809 20.02 -2.45 20.84
CA ILE A 809 19.67 -1.12 20.32
C ILE A 809 20.99 -0.37 20.10
N ASP A 810 21.27 0.02 18.85
CA ASP A 810 22.55 0.61 18.41
C ASP A 810 23.79 -0.20 18.85
N GLY A 811 23.66 -1.53 18.83
CA GLY A 811 24.71 -2.47 19.22
C GLY A 811 24.88 -2.66 20.73
N VAL A 812 24.08 -2.00 21.57
CA VAL A 812 24.07 -2.19 23.03
C VAL A 812 22.97 -3.17 23.42
N GLN A 813 23.30 -4.18 24.23
CA GLN A 813 22.30 -5.11 24.76
C GLN A 813 21.41 -4.41 25.78
N VAL A 814 20.10 -4.36 25.53
CA VAL A 814 19.11 -3.65 26.38
C VAL A 814 18.14 -4.60 27.06
N GLY A 815 17.89 -5.78 26.49
CA GLY A 815 17.00 -6.78 27.08
C GLY A 815 17.40 -8.21 26.76
N VAL A 816 17.10 -9.13 27.68
CA VAL A 816 17.27 -10.57 27.48
C VAL A 816 16.14 -11.33 28.16
N ALA A 817 15.68 -12.43 27.56
CA ALA A 817 14.77 -13.36 28.20
C ALA A 817 14.92 -14.79 27.66
N GLN A 818 14.47 -15.76 28.46
CA GLN A 818 14.53 -17.18 28.14
C GLN A 818 13.13 -17.79 28.23
N ASN A 819 12.77 -18.62 27.25
CA ASN A 819 11.52 -19.37 27.26
C ASN A 819 11.61 -20.60 26.34
N PRO A 820 10.90 -21.71 26.63
CA PRO A 820 10.82 -22.83 25.70
C PRO A 820 10.33 -22.47 24.29
N GLN A 821 9.41 -21.50 24.19
CA GLN A 821 8.95 -20.97 22.91
C GLN A 821 9.71 -19.70 22.50
N LYS A 822 10.36 -19.72 21.33
CA LYS A 822 11.11 -18.57 20.76
C LYS A 822 10.30 -17.27 20.76
N LYS A 823 9.02 -17.33 20.36
CA LYS A 823 8.12 -16.17 20.30
C LYS A 823 7.87 -15.55 21.68
N MET A 824 7.72 -16.37 22.73
CA MET A 824 7.54 -15.90 24.09
C MET A 824 8.82 -15.32 24.68
N ALA A 825 9.98 -15.94 24.39
CA ALA A 825 11.29 -15.39 24.77
C ALA A 825 11.51 -14.00 24.14
N GLN A 826 11.16 -13.83 22.86
CA GLN A 826 11.25 -12.55 22.17
C GLN A 826 10.32 -11.49 22.80
N LYS A 827 9.07 -11.85 23.12
CA LYS A 827 8.13 -10.95 23.81
C LYS A 827 8.67 -10.47 25.15
N LEU A 828 9.18 -11.39 25.97
CA LEU A 828 9.74 -11.07 27.29
C LEU A 828 11.00 -10.22 27.18
N ALA A 829 11.89 -10.53 26.23
CA ALA A 829 13.12 -9.77 26.03
C ALA A 829 12.82 -8.32 25.61
N ALA A 830 11.83 -8.12 24.73
CA ALA A 830 11.36 -6.79 24.35
C ALA A 830 10.68 -6.04 25.51
N ARG A 831 9.90 -6.72 26.36
CA ARG A 831 9.31 -6.13 27.58
C ARG A 831 10.40 -5.66 28.55
N ASN A 832 11.43 -6.48 28.76
CA ASN A 832 12.58 -6.12 29.60
C ASN A 832 13.33 -4.91 29.02
N ALA A 833 13.56 -4.88 27.71
CA ALA A 833 14.19 -3.74 27.05
C ALA A 833 13.38 -2.44 27.22
N LEU A 834 12.06 -2.50 27.05
CA LEU A 834 11.17 -1.34 27.25
C LEU A 834 11.18 -0.83 28.69
N ALA A 835 11.23 -1.72 29.69
CA ALA A 835 11.34 -1.33 31.09
C ALA A 835 12.64 -0.57 31.37
N VAL A 836 13.78 -1.09 30.89
CA VAL A 836 15.10 -0.45 31.02
C VAL A 836 15.11 0.93 30.35
N LEU A 837 14.46 1.08 29.20
CA LEU A 837 14.38 2.37 28.49
C LEU A 837 13.51 3.38 29.24
N LYS A 838 12.35 2.96 29.77
CA LYS A 838 11.48 3.83 30.58
C LYS A 838 12.17 4.29 31.86
N GLU A 839 12.95 3.41 32.51
CA GLU A 839 13.74 3.77 33.68
C GLU A 839 14.80 4.84 33.34
N LYS A 840 15.51 4.71 32.22
CA LYS A 840 16.46 5.73 31.74
C LYS A 840 15.79 7.10 31.52
N GLU A 841 14.64 7.12 30.85
CA GLU A 841 13.90 8.36 30.61
C GLU A 841 13.42 9.02 31.91
N THR A 842 12.95 8.23 32.87
CA THR A 842 12.55 8.77 34.18
C THR A 842 13.73 9.23 35.03
N ALA A 843 14.91 8.63 34.87
CA ALA A 843 16.14 9.08 35.51
C ALA A 843 16.61 10.42 34.92
N GLU A 844 16.61 10.55 33.59
CA GLU A 844 16.93 11.80 32.89
C GLU A 844 15.92 12.92 33.21
N ALA A 845 14.64 12.60 33.38
CA ALA A 845 13.61 13.57 33.80
C ALA A 845 13.77 14.02 35.26
N LYS A 846 14.26 13.15 36.15
CA LYS A 846 14.52 13.48 37.56
C LYS A 846 15.80 14.30 37.74
N GLU A 847 16.87 13.98 37.00
CA GLU A 847 18.09 14.80 36.98
C GLU A 847 17.79 16.23 36.51
N ASN A 848 16.94 16.40 35.48
CA ASN A 848 16.50 17.71 35.01
C ASN A 848 15.65 18.49 36.03
N CYS A 849 14.99 17.83 36.99
CA CYS A 849 14.22 18.49 38.06
C CYS A 849 15.07 18.86 39.28
N GLU A 850 16.08 18.05 39.63
CA GLU A 850 16.98 18.32 40.76
C GLU A 850 18.08 19.36 40.42
N GLU A 851 18.44 19.52 39.15
CA GLU A 851 19.42 20.52 38.71
C GLU A 851 18.94 21.99 38.84
N ASN A 852 17.63 22.25 39.00
CA ASN A 852 17.12 23.62 39.25
C ASN A 852 17.31 24.10 40.71
N GLY A 853 17.78 23.25 41.62
CA GLY A 853 17.88 23.57 43.05
C GLY A 853 19.27 23.97 43.57
N LYS A 854 20.38 23.70 42.86
CA LYS A 854 21.74 24.01 43.36
C LYS A 854 22.68 24.44 42.25
N LYS A 855 22.91 25.75 42.14
CA LYS A 855 23.95 26.34 41.29
C LYS A 855 25.33 26.37 41.99
N LYS A 856 26.35 26.05 41.17
CA LYS A 856 27.83 26.21 41.29
C LYS A 856 28.55 25.08 42.04
N LYS A 857 29.61 24.45 41.51
CA LYS A 857 30.66 24.90 40.57
C LYS A 857 31.45 23.68 40.06
N ASN A 858 31.99 23.83 38.85
CA ASN A 858 33.07 23.07 38.21
C ASN A 858 32.76 21.63 37.75
N GLY A 859 32.31 21.53 36.51
CA GLY A 859 32.44 20.37 35.63
C GLY A 859 32.06 20.80 34.22
N ASN A 860 32.90 20.54 33.23
CA ASN A 860 32.68 20.94 31.83
C ASN A 860 31.28 20.54 31.36
N GLN A 861 30.36 21.51 31.28
CA GLN A 861 29.16 21.34 30.46
C GLN A 861 29.64 21.27 29.02
N THR A 862 29.55 20.08 28.43
CA THR A 862 29.79 19.88 27.01
C THR A 862 28.69 20.63 26.27
N PHE A 863 28.94 21.89 25.92
CA PHE A 863 28.03 22.69 25.13
C PHE A 863 27.92 22.06 23.73
N THR A 864 26.74 21.61 23.34
CA THR A 864 26.55 20.95 22.04
C THR A 864 25.88 21.89 21.05
N ARG A 865 25.89 21.53 19.76
CA ARG A 865 25.10 22.23 18.73
C ARG A 865 23.62 22.39 19.09
N GLN A 866 23.04 21.44 19.85
CA GLN A 866 21.67 21.55 20.33
C GLN A 866 21.51 22.75 21.26
N THR A 867 22.46 22.99 22.18
CA THR A 867 22.41 24.13 23.08
C THR A 867 22.44 25.47 22.33
N LEU A 868 23.23 25.59 21.25
CA LEU A 868 23.25 26.79 20.40
C LEU A 868 21.94 26.98 19.63
N ASN A 869 21.35 25.90 19.12
CA ASN A 869 20.04 25.95 18.46
C ASN A 869 18.94 26.38 19.43
N ASP A 870 18.93 25.84 20.65
CA ASP A 870 17.94 26.18 21.68
C ASP A 870 18.04 27.64 22.14
N ILE A 871 19.24 28.21 22.14
CA ILE A 871 19.44 29.63 22.42
C ILE A 871 18.91 30.49 21.27
N CYS A 872 19.17 30.10 20.01
CA CYS A 872 18.64 30.82 18.86
C CYS A 872 17.11 30.79 18.85
N LEU A 873 16.51 29.62 19.15
CA LEU A 873 15.06 29.47 19.29
C LEU A 873 14.49 30.33 20.44
N ARG A 874 15.08 30.24 21.63
CA ARG A 874 14.62 31.03 22.80
C ARG A 874 14.73 32.53 22.58
N ARG A 875 15.71 32.99 21.81
CA ARG A 875 15.93 34.41 21.51
C ARG A 875 15.36 34.87 20.17
N ASN A 876 14.61 34.01 19.47
CA ASN A 876 14.02 34.29 18.17
C ASN A 876 15.05 34.72 17.09
N TRP A 877 16.27 34.18 17.18
CA TRP A 877 17.31 34.38 16.18
C TRP A 877 17.21 33.31 15.08
N PRO A 878 17.54 33.65 13.82
CA PRO A 878 17.75 32.67 12.76
C PRO A 878 18.72 31.58 13.19
N MET A 879 18.50 30.36 12.68
CA MET A 879 19.33 29.20 13.01
C MET A 879 20.81 29.44 12.69
N PRO A 880 21.74 28.85 13.49
CA PRO A 880 23.17 29.02 13.27
C PRO A 880 23.61 28.56 11.89
N PHE A 881 24.36 29.40 11.19
CA PHE A 881 24.90 29.10 9.88
C PHE A 881 26.25 28.40 10.04
N TYR A 882 26.33 27.15 9.58
CA TYR A 882 27.56 26.36 9.58
C TYR A 882 28.16 26.27 8.17
N ARG A 883 29.46 26.55 8.05
CA ARG A 883 30.21 26.48 6.79
C ARG A 883 31.41 25.55 6.93
N CYS A 884 31.61 24.64 5.97
CA CYS A 884 32.83 23.83 5.95
C CYS A 884 34.00 24.72 5.54
N VAL A 885 35.05 24.79 6.36
CA VAL A 885 36.24 25.62 6.12
C VAL A 885 37.33 24.78 5.45
N ASN A 886 37.53 23.56 5.91
CA ASN A 886 38.53 22.65 5.36
C ASN A 886 38.10 21.19 5.53
N GLU A 887 38.27 20.39 4.48
CA GLU A 887 38.15 18.93 4.53
C GLU A 887 39.43 18.34 3.95
N GLY A 888 40.20 17.61 4.76
CA GLY A 888 41.47 17.06 4.33
C GLY A 888 41.94 15.88 5.18
N GLY A 889 42.85 15.09 4.63
CA GLY A 889 43.45 13.93 5.28
C GLY A 889 43.34 12.64 4.44
N PRO A 890 44.10 11.59 4.80
CA PRO A 890 44.00 10.28 4.17
C PRO A 890 42.58 9.72 4.25
N ALA A 891 42.17 8.87 3.31
CA ALA A 891 40.81 8.29 3.29
C ALA A 891 40.42 7.56 4.60
N HIS A 892 41.39 7.04 5.34
CA HIS A 892 41.22 6.37 6.64
C HIS A 892 41.28 7.32 7.85
N ALA A 893 41.55 8.62 7.66
CA ALA A 893 41.73 9.61 8.72
C ALA A 893 41.35 11.03 8.27
N LYS A 894 40.18 11.16 7.61
CA LYS A 894 39.65 12.46 7.19
C LYS A 894 39.35 13.35 8.40
N ARG A 895 39.73 14.62 8.32
CA ARG A 895 39.42 15.66 9.31
C ARG A 895 38.61 16.77 8.67
N PHE A 896 37.61 17.24 9.39
CA PHE A 896 36.66 18.28 8.99
C PHE A 896 36.80 19.46 9.93
N THR A 897 36.89 20.67 9.39
CA THR A 897 36.91 21.92 10.14
C THR A 897 35.70 22.75 9.73
N PHE A 898 34.89 23.15 10.70
CA PHE A 898 33.67 23.94 10.46
C PHE A 898 33.76 25.30 11.12
N ALA A 899 33.17 26.29 10.44
CA ALA A 899 32.90 27.61 10.94
C ALA A 899 31.43 27.73 11.31
N VAL A 900 31.10 28.51 12.33
CA VAL A 900 29.72 28.85 12.70
C VAL A 900 29.58 30.34 12.98
N LYS A 901 28.44 30.91 12.57
CA LYS A 901 27.99 32.26 12.95
C LYS A 901 26.47 32.30 13.11
N VAL A 902 25.97 33.19 13.95
CA VAL A 902 24.53 33.40 14.20
C VAL A 902 24.19 34.85 13.89
N ASN A 903 23.00 35.10 13.36
CA ASN A 903 22.51 36.46 13.17
C ASN A 903 21.68 36.87 14.40
N THR A 904 22.21 37.75 15.23
CA THR A 904 21.52 38.27 16.41
C THR A 904 20.61 39.43 16.01
N THR A 905 19.39 39.48 16.54
CA THR A 905 18.41 40.52 16.21
C THR A 905 18.84 41.93 16.62
N ASP A 906 19.78 42.04 17.57
CA ASP A 906 20.25 43.28 18.17
C ASP A 906 21.61 43.76 17.64
N ARG A 907 22.50 42.86 17.18
CA ARG A 907 23.86 43.23 16.71
C ARG A 907 24.22 42.70 15.32
N GLY A 908 23.28 42.06 14.62
CA GLY A 908 23.55 41.45 13.33
C GLY A 908 24.38 40.16 13.44
N TRP A 909 25.13 39.83 12.40
CA TRP A 909 25.95 38.61 12.35
C TRP A 909 27.08 38.63 13.38
N THR A 910 27.19 37.56 14.16
CA THR A 910 28.36 37.30 15.02
C THR A 910 29.61 37.06 14.18
N ASP A 911 30.77 37.26 14.80
CA ASP A 911 32.04 36.80 14.24
C ASP A 911 32.00 35.29 13.94
N GLU A 912 32.72 34.89 12.89
CA GLU A 912 32.77 33.51 12.45
C GLU A 912 33.73 32.71 13.36
N CYS A 913 33.18 31.79 14.17
CA CYS A 913 33.97 30.93 15.04
C CYS A 913 34.34 29.63 14.32
N ILE A 914 35.64 29.37 14.17
CA ILE A 914 36.17 28.19 13.49
C ILE A 914 36.56 27.15 14.53
N GLY A 915 35.90 25.99 14.50
CA GLY A 915 36.18 24.85 15.38
C GLY A 915 37.46 24.10 15.00
N GLU A 916 37.89 23.17 15.85
CA GLU A 916 39.07 22.35 15.58
C GLU A 916 38.81 21.26 14.52
N PRO A 917 39.84 20.75 13.84
CA PRO A 917 39.67 19.68 12.85
C PRO A 917 39.26 18.35 13.51
N MET A 918 38.06 17.84 13.24
CA MET A 918 37.50 16.64 13.87
C MET A 918 37.26 15.50 12.88
N PRO A 919 37.28 14.23 13.30
CA PRO A 919 37.13 13.07 12.40
C PRO A 919 35.70 12.85 11.87
N SER A 920 34.71 13.58 12.39
CA SER A 920 33.32 13.52 11.95
C SER A 920 32.76 14.92 11.79
N VAL A 921 31.94 15.13 10.76
CA VAL A 921 31.23 16.39 10.50
C VAL A 921 30.40 16.82 11.71
N LYS A 922 29.79 15.88 12.43
CA LYS A 922 29.01 16.18 13.65
C LYS A 922 29.89 16.80 14.72
N LYS A 923 31.02 16.14 15.02
CA LYS A 923 32.00 16.61 16.02
C LYS A 923 32.68 17.93 15.63
N ALA A 924 32.92 18.16 14.33
CA ALA A 924 33.50 19.41 13.84
C ALA A 924 32.54 20.59 14.03
N LYS A 925 31.25 20.40 13.77
CA LYS A 925 30.20 21.40 14.02
C LYS A 925 30.01 21.65 15.51
N ASP A 926 30.04 20.60 16.34
CA ASP A 926 29.97 20.75 17.80
C ASP A 926 31.16 21.55 18.34
N SER A 927 32.38 21.28 17.87
CA SER A 927 33.58 22.05 18.22
C SER A 927 33.46 23.54 17.86
N ALA A 928 32.93 23.85 16.68
CA ALA A 928 32.67 25.24 16.28
C ALA A 928 31.57 25.90 17.14
N ALA A 929 30.51 25.14 17.47
CA ALA A 929 29.40 25.62 18.29
C ALA A 929 29.82 26.01 19.71
N VAL A 930 30.73 25.25 20.32
CA VAL A 930 31.30 25.56 21.66
C VAL A 930 31.94 26.95 21.67
N LEU A 931 32.78 27.24 20.67
CA LEU A 931 33.48 28.52 20.56
C LEU A 931 32.51 29.70 20.39
N LEU A 932 31.46 29.52 19.59
CA LEU A 932 30.45 30.56 19.41
C LEU A 932 29.57 30.75 20.65
N LEU A 933 29.29 29.67 21.39
CA LEU A 933 28.57 29.75 22.66
C LEU A 933 29.37 30.50 23.73
N GLU A 934 30.69 30.33 23.77
CA GLU A 934 31.56 31.13 24.64
C GLU A 934 31.56 32.62 24.25
N LEU A 935 31.56 32.91 22.94
CA LEU A 935 31.50 34.28 22.43
C LEU A 935 30.14 34.94 22.78
N LEU A 936 29.03 34.23 22.56
CA LEU A 936 27.69 34.69 22.91
C LEU A 936 27.54 34.88 24.43
N ASN A 937 28.08 33.97 25.23
CA ASN A 937 28.10 34.15 26.68
C ASN A 937 28.90 35.39 27.09
N LYS A 938 30.00 35.75 26.43
CA LYS A 938 30.73 37.00 26.71
C LYS A 938 29.97 38.26 26.28
N TRP A 939 29.15 38.19 25.23
CA TRP A 939 28.39 39.34 24.74
C TRP A 939 27.13 39.64 25.56
N TYR A 940 26.57 38.63 26.24
CA TYR A 940 25.30 38.72 26.97
C TYR A 940 25.39 38.29 28.44
N SER A 941 26.59 38.09 28.99
CA SER A 941 26.86 38.01 30.43
C SER A 941 27.17 39.38 30.99
#